data_AF-A0A163WYP4-F1
#
_entry.id   AF-A0A163WYP4-F1
#
_cell.length_a   1.000
_cell.length_b   1.000
_cell.length_c   1.000
_cell.angle_alpha   90.00
_cell.angle_beta   90.00
_cell.angle_gamma   90.00
#
_symmetry.space_group_name_H-M   'P 1'
#
loop_
_entity.id
_entity.type
_entity.pdbx_description
1 polymer ?
#
loop_
_entity_poly.entity_id
_entity_poly.type
_entity_poly.pdbx_seq_one_letter_code
_entity_poly.pdbx_strand_id
1 'polypeptide(L)'
;MTMIIDLSRSSAAQLLRTCLLSCSLLFFPAGSHAETSDDFAARMDAAAALIVTARDAEGAIAAYLAIQKDHPDEIRPVYNLARLFVTEEDWTAAREWFLRYRDHPAFPEDRRADVDAQISGLEELISNDADPEMRKARQYQGALEDARAFLETGDRERAFSEARIASSIDPDRPEAYAMAAAVLMEDGDCEGANAFLSQGLELAKDGAARALLGQAATACEETADYAERTAAAKEAFQDDRIEEAADLYAKIAEDFPEDAESALAAATAYALAGEYAKSADLLRPLSDIGTPAIAAEARNKLAQLAPFLRPAAPGTRAVAKELPGADIYARGVNALDDDDANAARILFDEAIRQIHLSADMADYFLARGRARGKLEELEGAIADYRLASLLDPTRSETHVALASILVKANRIPQAVSELSTAMRLETQDERIAGLRVMRGRLHERAEDFDSAFEDFSAAVAAGADAAAIVKTYHERAVLLALRGRLRDARQAFVRGRQLGQSDALERDYEAFRKVTFAVVNRSSAGRRTEVYRSGDWDGDWIKEKWNAGYSLTDLTWGHDKWTVVMAMDDALGGQRLRFSEEFPKDEIKAAWDENYFVDRIVAFDSGWMLVATERDYTGQSWVTRDTLDKAEVMSRIREEGAITELAFADGSWVMVNSQGSDLRDQKVETDTSFPETAIRTWSKRGYALTRLAYGEGVWWAVFSKSNGLGASDIFSANLLTGEGVASLERQILDGWETGMHSLYFSQVVIDEK
;
A
#
# COMPACT_ATOMS: atom_id res chain seq x y z
N MET A 1 38.10 34.07 18.49
CA MET A 1 37.96 33.99 19.97
C MET A 1 36.70 34.74 20.33
N THR A 2 35.53 34.16 20.60
CA THR A 2 35.22 32.93 21.33
C THR A 2 33.78 32.54 20.91
N MET A 3 33.61 31.64 19.94
CA MET A 3 32.28 31.15 19.53
C MET A 3 32.42 29.91 18.62
N ILE A 4 33.23 28.93 19.02
CA ILE A 4 33.40 27.66 18.26
C ILE A 4 33.25 26.40 19.17
N ILE A 5 32.94 26.55 20.46
CA ILE A 5 32.96 25.40 21.40
C ILE A 5 31.57 25.02 21.97
N ASP A 6 30.45 25.53 21.45
CA ASP A 6 29.14 25.22 22.06
C ASP A 6 27.99 24.97 21.07
N LEU A 7 28.12 23.91 20.26
CA LEU A 7 27.07 23.43 19.33
C LEU A 7 26.62 21.98 19.65
N SER A 8 26.72 21.54 20.91
CA SER A 8 26.31 20.18 21.32
C SER A 8 24.93 20.09 21.97
N ARG A 9 24.14 21.17 22.06
CA ARG A 9 22.83 21.13 22.74
C ARG A 9 21.83 22.13 22.16
N SER A 10 21.04 21.71 21.18
CA SER A 10 19.62 22.08 20.94
C SER A 10 19.23 21.80 19.50
N SER A 11 17.93 21.60 19.28
CA SER A 11 17.18 21.54 18.02
C SER A 11 17.39 22.71 17.05
N ALA A 12 18.36 23.58 17.32
CA ALA A 12 18.87 24.57 16.39
C ALA A 12 19.79 23.96 15.33
N ALA A 13 20.32 22.73 15.44
CA ALA A 13 21.29 22.18 14.48
C ALA A 13 20.71 21.91 13.07
N GLN A 14 19.42 21.56 12.96
CA GLN A 14 18.77 21.30 11.65
C GLN A 14 18.18 22.57 11.03
N LEU A 15 17.67 23.48 11.87
CA LEU A 15 17.36 24.87 11.49
C LEU A 15 18.64 25.66 11.18
N LEU A 16 19.80 25.34 11.76
CA LEU A 16 21.11 25.87 11.37
C LEU A 16 21.69 25.15 10.17
N ARG A 17 21.42 23.86 9.91
CA ARG A 17 21.77 23.22 8.61
C ARG A 17 21.04 23.96 7.48
N THR A 18 19.75 24.29 7.64
CA THR A 18 18.99 25.11 6.67
C THR A 18 19.31 26.61 6.71
N CYS A 19 19.59 27.21 7.88
CA CYS A 19 20.01 28.61 8.00
C CYS A 19 21.46 28.86 7.57
N LEU A 20 22.38 27.90 7.71
CA LEU A 20 23.75 28.00 7.18
C LEU A 20 23.77 27.78 5.66
N LEU A 21 22.88 26.94 5.14
CA LEU A 21 22.61 26.84 3.70
C LEU A 21 22.11 28.17 3.10
N SER A 22 21.38 28.98 3.88
CA SER A 22 20.86 30.28 3.42
C SER A 22 21.71 31.51 3.82
N CYS A 23 22.54 31.45 4.87
CA CYS A 23 23.32 32.60 5.36
C CYS A 23 24.85 32.48 5.22
N SER A 24 25.43 31.29 4.98
CA SER A 24 26.89 31.14 4.79
C SER A 24 27.34 30.81 3.37
N LEU A 25 26.40 30.65 2.42
CA LEU A 25 26.65 30.88 0.99
C LEU A 25 26.61 32.38 0.66
N LEU A 26 27.25 33.22 1.49
CA LEU A 26 27.65 34.56 1.07
C LEU A 26 28.76 34.36 0.04
N PHE A 27 28.30 34.26 -1.21
CA PHE A 27 29.00 34.38 -2.47
C PHE A 27 30.37 35.05 -2.31
N PHE A 28 31.38 34.48 -2.97
CA PHE A 28 32.47 35.29 -3.48
C PHE A 28 31.82 36.45 -4.27
N PRO A 29 31.88 37.71 -3.81
CA PRO A 29 31.27 38.80 -4.57
C PRO A 29 32.01 38.92 -5.89
N ALA A 30 31.28 39.25 -6.96
CA ALA A 30 31.79 39.46 -8.30
C ALA A 30 32.91 40.52 -8.30
N GLY A 31 34.14 40.07 -8.05
CA GLY A 31 35.36 40.85 -8.16
C GLY A 31 35.91 40.65 -9.56
N SER A 32 35.99 41.76 -10.29
CA SER A 32 36.44 41.86 -11.68
C SER A 32 37.73 41.08 -11.95
N HIS A 33 37.63 39.96 -12.66
CA HIS A 33 38.45 39.64 -13.84
C HIS A 33 38.05 38.32 -14.50
N ALA A 34 38.22 38.30 -15.83
CA ALA A 34 37.99 37.26 -16.81
C ALA A 34 36.52 37.00 -17.21
N GLU A 35 36.23 37.30 -18.48
CA GLU A 35 35.00 36.98 -19.20
C GLU A 35 34.70 35.47 -19.08
N THR A 36 33.75 35.08 -18.23
CA THR A 36 33.24 33.70 -18.19
C THR A 36 32.05 33.57 -19.13
N SER A 37 32.06 32.57 -20.02
CA SER A 37 30.92 32.27 -20.89
C SER A 37 29.63 32.06 -20.08
N ASP A 38 28.48 32.51 -20.61
CA ASP A 38 27.15 32.36 -19.99
C ASP A 38 26.86 30.92 -19.48
N ASP A 39 27.49 29.90 -20.08
CA ASP A 39 27.36 28.47 -19.71
C ASP A 39 27.94 28.14 -18.32
N PHE A 40 29.06 28.74 -17.90
CA PHE A 40 29.70 28.40 -16.61
C PHE A 40 28.87 28.90 -15.41
N ALA A 41 28.38 30.14 -15.48
CA ALA A 41 27.55 30.71 -14.42
C ALA A 41 26.23 29.94 -14.27
N ALA A 42 25.59 29.59 -15.40
CA ALA A 42 24.37 28.79 -15.41
C ALA A 42 24.57 27.40 -14.79
N ARG A 43 25.70 26.74 -15.06
CA ARG A 43 26.03 25.43 -14.44
C ARG A 43 26.28 25.54 -12.93
N MET A 44 26.95 26.60 -12.47
CA MET A 44 27.17 26.84 -11.04
C MET A 44 25.85 27.09 -10.28
N ASP A 45 24.94 27.85 -10.88
CA ASP A 45 23.61 28.11 -10.31
C ASP A 45 22.74 26.85 -10.31
N ALA A 46 22.80 26.05 -11.37
CA ALA A 46 22.10 24.76 -11.43
C ALA A 46 22.61 23.78 -10.35
N ALA A 47 23.93 23.69 -10.16
CA ALA A 47 24.53 22.86 -9.11
C ALA A 47 24.13 23.33 -7.70
N ALA A 48 24.04 24.64 -7.48
CA ALA A 48 23.58 25.21 -6.21
C ALA A 48 22.08 24.94 -5.97
N ALA A 49 21.25 25.02 -7.03
CA ALA A 49 19.82 24.76 -6.94
C ALA A 49 19.51 23.32 -6.51
N LEU A 50 20.29 22.33 -6.93
CA LEU A 50 20.12 20.94 -6.48
C LEU A 50 20.11 20.82 -4.96
N ILE A 51 20.92 21.60 -4.26
CA ILE A 51 20.97 21.61 -2.80
C ILE A 51 19.77 22.38 -2.21
N VAL A 52 19.50 23.58 -2.73
CA VAL A 52 18.54 24.51 -2.14
C VAL A 52 17.09 24.13 -2.41
N THR A 53 16.78 23.62 -3.62
CA THR A 53 15.41 23.31 -4.05
C THR A 53 15.12 21.82 -4.08
N ALA A 54 16.06 21.00 -4.54
CA ALA A 54 15.84 19.56 -4.70
C ALA A 54 16.29 18.73 -3.48
N ARG A 55 17.06 19.33 -2.56
CA ARG A 55 17.72 18.62 -1.44
C ARG A 55 18.56 17.41 -1.92
N ASP A 56 19.15 17.54 -3.09
CA ASP A 56 19.93 16.51 -3.77
C ASP A 56 21.43 16.82 -3.65
N ALA A 57 22.06 16.32 -2.59
CA ALA A 57 23.47 16.56 -2.31
C ALA A 57 24.39 15.75 -3.23
N GLU A 58 24.04 14.51 -3.56
CA GLU A 58 24.81 13.67 -4.48
C GLU A 58 24.83 14.26 -5.90
N GLY A 59 23.67 14.71 -6.39
CA GLY A 59 23.56 15.40 -7.67
C GLY A 59 24.33 16.72 -7.68
N ALA A 60 24.33 17.48 -6.58
CA ALA A 60 25.13 18.69 -6.46
C ALA A 60 26.63 18.40 -6.48
N ILE A 61 27.10 17.35 -5.79
CA ILE A 61 28.50 16.89 -5.83
C ILE A 61 28.88 16.49 -7.26
N ALA A 62 28.06 15.68 -7.93
CA ALA A 62 28.29 15.26 -9.30
C ALA A 62 28.36 16.46 -10.26
N ALA A 63 27.48 17.44 -10.09
CA ALA A 63 27.47 18.66 -10.89
C ALA A 63 28.74 19.51 -10.67
N TYR A 64 29.16 19.75 -9.43
CA TYR A 64 30.39 20.50 -9.17
C TYR A 64 31.65 19.75 -9.59
N LEU A 65 31.69 18.42 -9.50
CA LEU A 65 32.79 17.61 -10.05
C LEU A 65 32.89 17.75 -11.57
N ALA A 66 31.75 17.75 -12.27
CA ALA A 66 31.71 17.96 -13.72
C ALA A 66 32.20 19.38 -14.09
N ILE A 67 31.76 20.40 -13.35
CA ILE A 67 32.22 21.78 -13.56
C ILE A 67 33.73 21.89 -13.32
N GLN A 68 34.25 21.28 -12.25
CA GLN A 68 35.69 21.32 -11.95
C GLN A 68 36.52 20.59 -13.00
N LYS A 69 35.98 19.54 -13.61
CA LYS A 69 36.64 18.81 -14.71
C LYS A 69 36.75 19.67 -15.97
N ASP A 70 35.70 20.40 -16.31
CA ASP A 70 35.65 21.26 -17.49
C ASP A 70 36.41 22.59 -17.27
N HIS A 71 36.46 23.06 -16.02
CA HIS A 71 37.08 24.33 -15.61
C HIS A 71 38.05 24.12 -14.44
N PRO A 72 39.22 23.48 -14.66
CA PRO A 72 40.15 23.14 -13.58
C PRO A 72 40.80 24.36 -12.91
N ASP A 73 40.83 25.50 -13.60
CA ASP A 73 41.40 26.76 -13.09
C ASP A 73 40.40 27.57 -12.23
N GLU A 74 39.13 27.15 -12.17
CA GLU A 74 38.10 27.80 -11.36
C GLU A 74 38.13 27.27 -9.93
N ILE A 75 38.22 28.19 -8.96
CA ILE A 75 38.39 27.83 -7.55
C ILE A 75 37.05 27.62 -6.81
N ARG A 76 35.96 28.18 -7.34
CA ARG A 76 34.63 28.15 -6.71
C ARG A 76 34.05 26.74 -6.55
N PRO A 77 34.08 25.85 -7.57
CA PRO A 77 33.58 24.49 -7.42
C PRO A 77 34.40 23.68 -6.41
N VAL A 78 35.72 23.90 -6.33
CA VAL A 78 36.61 23.26 -5.35
C VAL A 78 36.15 23.52 -3.91
N TYR A 79 35.85 24.78 -3.57
CA TYR A 79 35.35 25.14 -2.23
C TYR A 79 33.96 24.57 -1.94
N ASN A 80 33.05 24.63 -2.93
CA ASN A 80 31.70 24.11 -2.78
C ASN A 80 31.70 22.58 -2.58
N LEU A 81 32.56 21.85 -3.30
CA LEU A 81 32.77 20.41 -3.09
C LEU A 81 33.29 20.12 -1.69
N ALA A 82 34.30 20.86 -1.22
CA ALA A 82 34.82 20.70 0.14
C ALA A 82 33.70 20.83 1.20
N ARG A 83 32.84 21.84 1.07
CA ARG A 83 31.69 22.08 1.96
C ARG A 83 30.59 21.04 1.85
N LEU A 84 30.33 20.52 0.65
CA LEU A 84 29.35 19.46 0.43
C LEU A 84 29.79 18.16 1.09
N PHE A 85 31.04 17.75 0.92
CA PHE A 85 31.54 16.54 1.59
C PHE A 85 31.55 16.64 3.12
N VAL A 86 31.66 17.86 3.70
CA VAL A 86 31.42 18.05 5.15
C VAL A 86 29.96 17.77 5.52
N THR A 87 29.03 18.14 4.65
CA THR A 87 27.59 17.97 4.88
C THR A 87 27.19 16.51 4.76
N GLU A 88 27.77 15.79 3.81
CA GLU A 88 27.59 14.35 3.60
C GLU A 88 28.42 13.48 4.53
N GLU A 89 29.13 14.09 5.50
CA GLU A 89 29.98 13.38 6.45
C GLU A 89 31.03 12.46 5.80
N ASP A 90 31.47 12.79 4.57
CA ASP A 90 32.67 12.23 3.97
C ASP A 90 33.86 13.12 4.34
N TRP A 91 34.26 13.01 5.60
CA TRP A 91 35.34 13.78 6.21
C TRP A 91 36.66 13.66 5.43
N THR A 92 36.90 12.48 4.83
CA THR A 92 38.11 12.18 4.06
C THR A 92 38.10 12.96 2.75
N ALA A 93 37.01 12.87 1.97
CA ALA A 93 36.87 13.65 0.75
C ALA A 93 36.82 15.16 1.05
N ALA A 94 36.12 15.58 2.10
CA ALA A 94 36.07 16.98 2.53
C ALA A 94 37.46 17.53 2.79
N ARG A 95 38.28 16.78 3.53
CA ARG A 95 39.68 17.15 3.81
C ARG A 95 40.48 17.26 2.52
N GLU A 96 40.38 16.29 1.61
CA GLU A 96 41.08 16.34 0.32
C GLU A 96 40.68 17.56 -0.50
N TRP A 97 39.41 17.91 -0.55
CA TRP A 97 38.91 19.06 -1.30
C TRP A 97 39.29 20.39 -0.64
N PHE A 98 39.34 20.48 0.69
CA PHE A 98 39.92 21.66 1.36
C PHE A 98 41.41 21.82 1.11
N LEU A 99 42.17 20.72 1.07
CA LEU A 99 43.59 20.75 0.68
C LEU A 99 43.74 21.25 -0.77
N ARG A 100 42.93 20.74 -1.70
CA ARG A 100 42.91 21.22 -3.10
C ARG A 100 42.53 22.70 -3.19
N TYR A 101 41.58 23.17 -2.38
CA TYR A 101 41.20 24.57 -2.32
C TYR A 101 42.36 25.46 -1.85
N ARG A 102 43.01 25.07 -0.75
CA ARG A 102 44.15 25.78 -0.15
C ARG A 102 45.36 25.88 -1.09
N ASP A 103 45.61 24.82 -1.86
CA ASP A 103 46.77 24.71 -2.73
C ASP A 103 46.51 25.24 -4.16
N HIS A 104 45.29 25.75 -4.42
CA HIS A 104 44.88 26.26 -5.72
C HIS A 104 45.58 27.59 -6.08
N PRO A 105 46.00 27.83 -7.34
CA PRO A 105 46.73 29.06 -7.72
C PRO A 105 45.97 30.37 -7.46
N ALA A 106 44.65 30.34 -7.53
CA ALA A 106 43.77 31.48 -7.26
C ALA A 106 43.30 31.57 -5.78
N PHE A 107 43.99 30.89 -4.84
CA PHE A 107 43.57 30.84 -3.44
C PHE A 107 43.68 32.22 -2.75
N PRO A 108 42.60 32.67 -2.07
CA PRO A 108 42.63 33.91 -1.29
C PRO A 108 43.41 33.72 0.02
N GLU A 109 44.63 34.27 0.09
CA GLU A 109 45.55 34.12 1.24
C GLU A 109 44.96 34.58 2.59
N ASP A 110 44.04 35.53 2.60
CA ASP A 110 43.31 35.97 3.79
C ASP A 110 42.44 34.87 4.42
N ARG A 111 42.08 33.83 3.65
CA ARG A 111 41.30 32.67 4.13
C ARG A 111 42.16 31.50 4.60
N ARG A 112 43.49 31.58 4.53
CA ARG A 112 44.40 30.47 4.87
C ARG A 112 44.17 29.92 6.27
N ALA A 113 44.09 30.80 7.27
CA ALA A 113 43.93 30.40 8.66
C ALA A 113 42.58 29.69 8.93
N ASP A 114 41.51 30.10 8.26
CA ASP A 114 40.19 29.49 8.39
C ASP A 114 40.15 28.09 7.76
N VAL A 115 40.70 27.95 6.55
CA VAL A 115 40.77 26.66 5.85
C VAL A 115 41.68 25.68 6.58
N ASP A 116 42.82 26.12 7.11
CA ASP A 116 43.70 25.26 7.92
C ASP A 116 43.02 24.80 9.23
N ALA A 117 42.17 25.64 9.83
CA ALA A 117 41.37 25.25 10.99
C ALA A 117 40.29 24.21 10.62
N GLN A 118 39.61 24.37 9.47
CA GLN A 118 38.64 23.39 8.96
C GLN A 118 39.32 22.04 8.68
N ILE A 119 40.49 22.04 8.03
CA ILE A 119 41.28 20.83 7.78
C ILE A 119 41.67 20.16 9.11
N SER A 120 42.15 20.93 10.10
CA SER A 120 42.54 20.38 11.40
C SER A 120 41.36 19.74 12.14
N GLY A 121 40.17 20.36 12.08
CA GLY A 121 38.95 19.79 12.67
C GLY A 121 38.52 18.49 11.97
N LEU A 122 38.61 18.44 10.63
CA LEU A 122 38.34 17.22 9.87
C LEU A 122 39.35 16.11 10.19
N GLU A 123 40.63 16.43 10.40
CA GLU A 123 41.64 15.45 10.81
C GLU A 123 41.36 14.86 12.19
N GLU A 124 40.89 15.68 13.14
CA GLU A 124 40.43 15.20 14.45
C GLU A 124 39.22 14.26 14.31
N LEU A 125 38.26 14.61 13.45
CA LEU A 125 37.05 13.81 13.24
C LEU A 125 37.36 12.49 12.51
N ILE A 126 38.25 12.49 11.53
CA ILE A 126 38.79 11.28 10.88
C ILE A 126 39.53 10.41 11.91
N SER A 127 40.33 11.02 12.79
CA SER A 127 41.04 10.29 13.85
C SER A 127 40.08 9.67 14.86
N ASN A 128 39.02 10.39 15.24
CA ASN A 128 37.99 9.89 16.15
C ASN A 128 37.14 8.81 15.48
N ASP A 129 36.89 8.88 14.18
CA ASP A 129 36.22 7.82 13.44
C ASP A 129 37.09 6.56 13.28
N ALA A 130 38.41 6.69 13.31
CA ALA A 130 39.31 5.55 13.28
C ALA A 130 39.21 4.67 14.55
N ASP A 131 38.78 5.23 15.68
CA ASP A 131 38.50 4.49 16.92
C ASP A 131 37.13 3.79 16.83
N PRO A 132 37.09 2.44 16.85
CA PRO A 132 35.85 1.68 16.75
C PRO A 132 34.79 2.05 17.79
N GLU A 133 35.20 2.39 19.03
CA GLU A 133 34.25 2.72 20.10
C GLU A 133 33.61 4.11 19.91
N MET A 134 34.40 5.08 19.45
CA MET A 134 33.87 6.42 19.12
C MET A 134 33.00 6.39 17.86
N ARG A 135 33.36 5.59 16.85
CA ARG A 135 32.52 5.35 15.66
C ARG A 135 31.18 4.73 16.06
N LYS A 136 31.21 3.67 16.88
CA LYS A 136 30.01 3.01 17.41
C LYS A 136 29.12 3.99 18.18
N ALA A 137 29.69 4.79 19.07
CA ALA A 137 28.95 5.78 19.85
C ALA A 137 28.28 6.87 18.98
N ARG A 138 28.94 7.30 17.90
CA ARG A 138 28.38 8.28 16.96
C ARG A 138 27.25 7.69 16.12
N GLN A 139 27.45 6.49 15.57
CA GLN A 139 26.43 5.80 14.78
C GLN A 139 25.19 5.50 15.62
N TYR A 140 25.38 5.08 16.88
CA TYR A 140 24.29 4.88 17.83
C TYR A 140 23.50 6.18 18.06
N GLN A 141 24.20 7.30 18.27
CA GLN A 141 23.56 8.58 18.52
C GLN A 141 22.83 9.11 17.28
N GLY A 142 23.40 8.93 16.08
CA GLY A 142 22.76 9.31 14.81
C GLY A 142 21.44 8.58 14.60
N ALA A 143 21.44 7.24 14.71
CA ALA A 143 20.24 6.43 14.58
C ALA A 143 19.14 6.81 15.60
N LEU A 144 19.53 7.18 16.84
CA LEU A 144 18.57 7.69 17.83
C LEU A 144 17.96 9.05 17.48
N GLU A 145 18.73 9.93 16.86
CA GLU A 145 18.27 11.25 16.43
C GLU A 145 17.35 11.14 15.23
N ASP A 146 17.68 10.27 14.26
CA ASP A 146 16.83 9.97 13.11
C ASP A 146 15.51 9.32 13.54
N ALA A 147 15.55 8.37 14.48
CA ALA A 147 14.35 7.77 15.06
C ALA A 147 13.40 8.84 15.66
N ARG A 148 13.94 9.83 16.39
CA ARG A 148 13.16 10.93 16.95
C ARG A 148 12.59 11.84 15.87
N ALA A 149 13.40 12.19 14.88
CA ALA A 149 12.98 13.05 13.79
C ALA A 149 11.82 12.42 12.99
N PHE A 150 11.92 11.12 12.67
CA PHE A 150 10.85 10.40 12.00
C PHE A 150 9.57 10.34 12.85
N LEU A 151 9.71 10.10 14.16
CA LEU A 151 8.58 10.11 15.09
C LEU A 151 7.88 11.48 15.13
N GLU A 152 8.63 12.58 15.23
CA GLU A 152 8.08 13.95 15.19
C GLU A 152 7.34 14.26 13.88
N THR A 153 7.78 13.68 12.77
CA THR A 153 7.12 13.82 11.46
C THR A 153 5.96 12.85 11.23
N GLY A 154 5.74 11.90 12.14
CA GLY A 154 4.69 10.88 12.06
C GLY A 154 5.03 9.65 11.21
N ASP A 155 6.27 9.51 10.73
CA ASP A 155 6.74 8.34 9.98
C ASP A 155 7.20 7.23 10.94
N ARG A 156 6.21 6.52 11.51
CA ARG A 156 6.43 5.56 12.61
C ARG A 156 7.21 4.32 12.19
N GLU A 157 7.04 3.86 10.95
CA GLU A 157 7.76 2.69 10.43
C GLU A 157 9.26 2.95 10.39
N ARG A 158 9.66 4.13 9.87
CA ARG A 158 11.07 4.53 9.86
C ARG A 158 11.59 4.84 11.26
N ALA A 159 10.80 5.51 12.09
CA ALA A 159 11.18 5.76 13.47
C ALA A 159 11.50 4.47 14.25
N PHE A 160 10.67 3.44 14.08
CA PHE A 160 10.89 2.12 14.69
C PHE A 160 12.12 1.42 14.10
N SER A 161 12.29 1.47 12.78
CA SER A 161 13.47 0.91 12.10
C SER A 161 14.78 1.54 12.61
N GLU A 162 14.83 2.87 12.75
CA GLU A 162 16.02 3.57 13.24
C GLU A 162 16.29 3.29 14.72
N ALA A 163 15.26 3.21 15.55
CA ALA A 163 15.40 2.77 16.95
C ALA A 163 15.97 1.33 17.04
N ARG A 164 15.55 0.45 16.12
CA ARG A 164 16.07 -0.91 15.99
C ARG A 164 17.53 -0.92 15.55
N ILE A 165 17.92 -0.08 14.59
CA ILE A 165 19.30 0.12 14.17
C ILE A 165 20.16 0.57 15.35
N ALA A 166 19.73 1.59 16.11
CA ALA A 166 20.42 2.04 17.31
C ALA A 166 20.63 0.90 18.33
N SER A 167 19.59 0.11 18.60
CA SER A 167 19.69 -1.04 19.51
C SER A 167 20.65 -2.13 19.02
N SER A 168 20.82 -2.27 17.70
CA SER A 168 21.76 -3.24 17.11
C SER A 168 23.21 -2.75 17.17
N ILE A 169 23.41 -1.43 17.09
CA ILE A 169 24.73 -0.81 17.17
C ILE A 169 25.28 -0.91 18.59
N ASP A 170 24.52 -0.51 19.62
CA ASP A 170 24.93 -0.61 21.02
C ASP A 170 23.82 -1.22 21.91
N PRO A 171 23.77 -2.56 22.03
CA PRO A 171 22.69 -3.25 22.71
C PRO A 171 22.61 -3.03 24.22
N ASP A 172 23.66 -2.49 24.85
CA ASP A 172 23.76 -2.30 26.30
C ASP A 172 23.13 -0.98 26.79
N ARG A 173 22.63 -0.15 25.87
CA ARG A 173 22.09 1.18 26.17
C ARG A 173 20.57 1.19 26.18
N PRO A 174 19.93 1.66 27.27
CA PRO A 174 18.47 1.59 27.43
C PRO A 174 17.71 2.56 26.52
N GLU A 175 18.34 3.62 26.00
CA GLU A 175 17.66 4.69 25.25
C GLU A 175 17.09 4.21 23.91
N ALA A 176 17.72 3.25 23.24
CA ALA A 176 17.22 2.67 22.00
C ALA A 176 15.96 1.83 22.23
N TYR A 177 15.91 1.05 23.30
CA TYR A 177 14.73 0.28 23.68
C TYR A 177 13.59 1.20 24.14
N ALA A 178 13.91 2.28 24.86
CA ALA A 178 12.95 3.31 25.22
C ALA A 178 12.32 3.97 23.99
N MET A 179 13.14 4.26 22.96
CA MET A 179 12.67 4.84 21.70
C MET A 179 11.74 3.87 20.96
N ALA A 180 12.15 2.61 20.81
CA ALA A 180 11.33 1.58 20.15
C ALA A 180 9.98 1.39 20.86
N ALA A 181 9.99 1.35 22.20
CA ALA A 181 8.77 1.28 23.00
C ALA A 181 7.87 2.51 22.80
N ALA A 182 8.43 3.72 22.80
CA ALA A 182 7.65 4.95 22.60
C ALA A 182 6.95 4.98 21.23
N VAL A 183 7.63 4.52 20.17
CA VAL A 183 7.02 4.43 18.83
C VAL A 183 5.83 3.45 18.82
N LEU A 184 5.99 2.28 19.45
CA LEU A 184 4.91 1.27 19.52
C LEU A 184 3.74 1.73 20.39
N MET A 185 4.01 2.43 21.49
CA MET A 185 2.97 3.00 22.36
C MET A 185 2.15 4.07 21.63
N GLU A 186 2.76 4.93 20.81
CA GLU A 186 2.02 5.87 19.96
C GLU A 186 1.15 5.19 18.90
N ASP A 187 1.56 3.99 18.45
CA ASP A 187 0.79 3.17 17.51
C ASP A 187 -0.29 2.32 18.19
N GLY A 188 -0.36 2.35 19.53
CA GLY A 188 -1.30 1.57 20.34
C GLY A 188 -0.87 0.12 20.59
N ASP A 189 0.32 -0.30 20.14
CA ASP A 189 0.88 -1.63 20.35
C ASP A 189 1.60 -1.74 21.70
N CYS A 190 0.80 -1.86 22.77
CA CYS A 190 1.34 -2.02 24.13
C CYS A 190 2.01 -3.39 24.36
N GLU A 191 1.58 -4.44 23.64
CA GLU A 191 2.17 -5.78 23.75
C GLU A 191 3.60 -5.79 23.20
N GLY A 192 3.78 -5.24 21.99
CA GLY A 192 5.09 -5.03 21.40
C GLY A 192 5.96 -4.10 22.24
N ALA A 193 5.40 -2.99 22.73
CA ALA A 193 6.13 -2.03 23.56
C ALA A 193 6.68 -2.67 24.85
N ASN A 194 5.92 -3.55 25.49
CA ASN A 194 6.32 -4.21 26.74
C ASN A 194 7.59 -5.07 26.62
N ALA A 195 7.83 -5.68 25.46
CA ALA A 195 9.06 -6.43 25.21
C ALA A 195 10.30 -5.50 25.26
N PHE A 196 10.21 -4.33 24.63
CA PHE A 196 11.29 -3.33 24.62
C PHE A 196 11.43 -2.62 25.97
N LEU A 197 10.33 -2.29 26.65
CA LEU A 197 10.35 -1.68 27.98
C LEU A 197 11.03 -2.59 29.01
N SER A 198 10.72 -3.89 28.98
CA SER A 198 11.34 -4.88 29.86
C SER A 198 12.86 -4.93 29.65
N GLN A 199 13.30 -4.98 28.40
CA GLN A 199 14.71 -5.02 28.05
C GLN A 199 15.44 -3.71 28.42
N GLY A 200 14.80 -2.55 28.20
CA GLY A 200 15.32 -1.26 28.63
C GLY A 200 15.43 -1.13 30.15
N LEU A 201 14.47 -1.67 30.91
CA LEU A 201 14.45 -1.66 32.38
C LEU A 201 15.57 -2.52 33.00
N GLU A 202 15.93 -3.63 32.37
CA GLU A 202 17.06 -4.45 32.79
C GLU A 202 18.39 -3.71 32.62
N LEU A 203 18.52 -2.94 31.55
CA LEU A 203 19.74 -2.20 31.19
C LEU A 203 19.86 -0.84 31.90
N ALA A 204 18.75 -0.25 32.36
CA ALA A 204 18.73 1.03 33.03
C ALA A 204 19.42 0.96 34.42
N LYS A 205 20.66 1.46 34.48
CA LYS A 205 21.49 1.52 35.70
C LYS A 205 21.20 2.74 36.58
N ASP A 206 20.62 3.80 36.03
CA ASP A 206 20.25 5.00 36.78
C ASP A 206 18.76 5.00 37.19
N GLY A 207 18.46 5.68 38.30
CA GLY A 207 17.12 5.65 38.90
C GLY A 207 16.07 6.45 38.13
N ALA A 208 16.47 7.39 37.27
CA ALA A 208 15.56 8.25 36.53
C ALA A 208 15.03 7.57 35.27
N ALA A 209 15.91 6.94 34.47
CA ALA A 209 15.51 6.16 33.30
C ALA A 209 14.66 4.94 33.70
N ARG A 210 15.02 4.28 34.81
CA ARG A 210 14.26 3.15 35.35
C ARG A 210 12.85 3.57 35.83
N ALA A 211 12.71 4.74 36.42
CA ALA A 211 11.42 5.26 36.86
C ALA A 211 10.49 5.60 35.69
N LEU A 212 11.02 6.24 34.63
CA LEU A 212 10.24 6.60 33.44
C LEU A 212 9.81 5.37 32.63
N LEU A 213 10.73 4.43 32.39
CA LEU A 213 10.40 3.16 31.73
C LEU A 213 9.42 2.32 32.55
N GLY A 214 9.52 2.36 33.88
CA GLY A 214 8.61 1.66 34.77
C GLY A 214 7.19 2.22 34.74
N GLN A 215 7.04 3.55 34.71
CA GLN A 215 5.73 4.21 34.56
C GLN A 215 5.07 3.87 33.22
N ALA A 216 5.84 3.87 32.14
CA ALA A 216 5.35 3.48 30.82
C ALA A 216 4.90 2.00 30.79
N ALA A 217 5.66 1.10 31.42
CA ALA A 217 5.30 -0.32 31.50
C ALA A 217 4.01 -0.56 32.31
N THR A 218 3.85 0.12 33.46
CA THR A 218 2.60 0.04 34.24
C THR A 218 1.40 0.56 33.44
N ALA A 219 1.55 1.65 32.70
CA ALA A 219 0.48 2.16 31.85
C ALA A 219 0.09 1.17 30.73
N CYS A 220 1.07 0.46 30.14
CA CYS A 220 0.83 -0.60 29.17
C CYS A 220 0.17 -1.86 29.78
N GLU A 221 0.49 -2.22 31.02
CA GLU A 221 -0.18 -3.32 31.73
C GLU A 221 -1.65 -2.98 32.02
N GLU A 222 -1.94 -1.74 32.44
CA GLU A 222 -3.31 -1.26 32.68
C GLU A 222 -4.15 -1.22 31.38
N THR A 223 -3.56 -0.86 30.23
CA THR A 223 -4.25 -0.89 28.94
C THR A 223 -4.46 -2.31 28.40
N ALA A 224 -3.53 -3.24 28.66
CA ALA A 224 -3.66 -4.64 28.28
C ALA A 224 -4.77 -5.34 29.10
N ASP A 225 -4.82 -5.12 30.42
CA ASP A 225 -5.89 -5.62 31.30
C ASP A 225 -7.26 -5.06 30.89
N TYR A 226 -7.33 -3.76 30.53
CA TYR A 226 -8.53 -3.16 29.96
C TYR A 226 -8.96 -3.83 28.62
N ALA A 227 -8.02 -4.10 27.72
CA ALA A 227 -8.30 -4.74 26.43
C ALA A 227 -8.81 -6.19 26.59
N GLU A 228 -8.22 -6.96 27.51
CA GLU A 228 -8.65 -8.33 27.80
C GLU A 228 -10.07 -8.36 28.38
N ARG A 229 -10.35 -7.51 29.37
CA ARG A 229 -11.68 -7.42 30.00
C ARG A 229 -12.76 -6.96 29.02
N THR A 230 -12.46 -5.98 28.17
CA THR A 230 -13.40 -5.53 27.14
C THR A 230 -13.63 -6.58 26.05
N ALA A 231 -12.61 -7.39 25.70
CA ALA A 231 -12.78 -8.53 24.80
C ALA A 231 -13.70 -9.60 25.40
N ALA A 232 -13.51 -9.97 26.67
CA ALA A 232 -14.38 -10.91 27.37
C ALA A 232 -15.83 -10.40 27.47
N ALA A 233 -16.02 -9.11 27.75
CA ALA A 233 -17.35 -8.49 27.78
C ALA A 233 -18.03 -8.51 26.39
N LYS A 234 -17.27 -8.28 25.32
CA LYS A 234 -17.75 -8.38 23.92
C LYS A 234 -18.10 -9.82 23.55
N GLU A 235 -17.27 -10.79 23.93
CA GLU A 235 -17.51 -12.21 23.69
C GLU A 235 -18.79 -12.68 24.40
N ALA A 236 -18.96 -12.36 25.69
CA ALA A 236 -20.19 -12.66 26.41
C ALA A 236 -21.43 -12.02 25.76
N PHE A 237 -21.29 -10.81 25.21
CA PHE A 237 -22.36 -10.15 24.47
C PHE A 237 -22.68 -10.85 23.14
N GLN A 238 -21.65 -11.35 22.43
CA GLN A 238 -21.80 -12.08 21.17
C GLN A 238 -22.41 -13.48 21.36
N ASP A 239 -22.13 -14.11 22.51
CA ASP A 239 -22.66 -15.42 22.91
C ASP A 239 -24.09 -15.36 23.48
N ASP A 240 -24.75 -14.20 23.42
CA ASP A 240 -26.09 -13.96 24.00
C ASP A 240 -26.16 -14.10 25.53
N ARG A 241 -25.01 -14.01 26.22
CA ARG A 241 -24.90 -13.97 27.69
C ARG A 241 -25.03 -12.54 28.20
N ILE A 242 -26.17 -11.91 27.92
CA ILE A 242 -26.39 -10.45 28.05
C ILE A 242 -26.25 -9.93 29.48
N GLU A 243 -26.70 -10.68 30.49
CA GLU A 243 -26.52 -10.29 31.91
C GLU A 243 -25.05 -10.31 32.31
N GLU A 244 -24.30 -11.33 31.89
CA GLU A 244 -22.87 -11.46 32.17
C GLU A 244 -22.07 -10.37 31.47
N ALA A 245 -22.38 -10.07 30.21
CA ALA A 245 -21.78 -8.97 29.48
C ALA A 245 -22.05 -7.61 30.16
N ALA A 246 -23.27 -7.40 30.67
CA ALA A 246 -23.63 -6.18 31.38
C ALA A 246 -22.81 -6.01 32.68
N ASP A 247 -22.65 -7.09 33.44
CA ASP A 247 -21.85 -7.09 34.67
C ASP A 247 -20.36 -6.85 34.37
N LEU A 248 -19.82 -7.45 33.31
CA LEU A 248 -18.42 -7.25 32.89
C LEU A 248 -18.16 -5.80 32.47
N TYR A 249 -19.01 -5.21 31.61
CA TYR A 249 -18.87 -3.79 31.24
C TYR A 249 -19.07 -2.85 32.43
N ALA A 250 -19.99 -3.18 33.35
CA ALA A 250 -20.21 -2.37 34.55
C ALA A 250 -18.98 -2.40 35.47
N LYS A 251 -18.29 -3.54 35.56
CA LYS A 251 -17.06 -3.67 36.33
C LYS A 251 -15.91 -2.87 35.72
N ILE A 252 -15.80 -2.89 34.39
CA ILE A 252 -14.82 -2.06 33.67
C ILE A 252 -15.08 -0.57 33.93
N ALA A 253 -16.34 -0.13 33.84
CA ALA A 253 -16.71 1.25 34.12
C ALA A 253 -16.51 1.68 35.59
N GLU A 254 -16.55 0.73 36.54
CA GLU A 254 -16.23 0.98 37.95
C GLU A 254 -14.72 1.16 38.16
N ASP A 255 -13.92 0.31 37.52
CA ASP A 255 -12.46 0.31 37.65
C ASP A 255 -11.82 1.45 36.83
N PHE A 256 -12.48 1.90 35.75
CA PHE A 256 -12.07 3.01 34.86
C PHE A 256 -13.18 4.07 34.72
N PRO A 257 -13.40 4.93 35.74
CA PRO A 257 -14.53 5.87 35.78
C PRO A 257 -14.56 6.93 34.68
N GLU A 258 -13.41 7.21 34.05
CA GLU A 258 -13.26 8.09 32.89
C GLU A 258 -13.75 7.47 31.58
N ASP A 259 -13.87 6.14 31.50
CA ASP A 259 -14.37 5.44 30.34
C ASP A 259 -15.91 5.42 30.32
N ALA A 260 -16.42 6.54 29.82
CA ALA A 260 -17.85 6.73 29.62
C ALA A 260 -18.45 5.80 28.55
N GLU A 261 -17.64 5.17 27.68
CA GLU A 261 -18.13 4.22 26.67
C GLU A 261 -18.45 2.86 27.28
N SER A 262 -17.60 2.31 28.15
CA SER A 262 -17.93 1.07 28.89
C SER A 262 -19.16 1.25 29.78
N ALA A 263 -19.31 2.42 30.42
CA ALA A 263 -20.52 2.72 31.20
C ALA A 263 -21.79 2.76 30.33
N LEU A 264 -21.69 3.27 29.11
CA LEU A 264 -22.77 3.31 28.13
C LEU A 264 -23.09 1.91 27.56
N ALA A 265 -22.07 1.10 27.35
CA ALA A 265 -22.19 -0.30 26.92
C ALA A 265 -22.86 -1.14 28.02
N ALA A 266 -22.43 -1.01 29.28
CA ALA A 266 -23.06 -1.61 30.44
C ALA A 266 -24.53 -1.19 30.56
N ALA A 267 -24.83 0.10 30.47
CA ALA A 267 -26.19 0.59 30.51
C ALA A 267 -27.06 0.03 29.38
N THR A 268 -26.48 -0.12 28.19
CA THR A 268 -27.18 -0.72 27.05
C THR A 268 -27.44 -2.20 27.31
N ALA A 269 -26.45 -2.97 27.74
CA ALA A 269 -26.58 -4.38 28.06
C ALA A 269 -27.58 -4.64 29.21
N TYR A 270 -27.60 -3.81 30.26
CA TYR A 270 -28.64 -3.90 31.31
C TYR A 270 -30.04 -3.57 30.79
N ALA A 271 -30.17 -2.65 29.83
CA ALA A 271 -31.47 -2.39 29.20
C ALA A 271 -31.95 -3.59 28.36
N LEU A 272 -31.02 -4.28 27.68
CA LEU A 272 -31.31 -5.53 26.96
C LEU A 272 -31.72 -6.67 27.90
N ALA A 273 -31.04 -6.77 29.04
CA ALA A 273 -31.35 -7.75 30.09
C ALA A 273 -32.64 -7.44 30.88
N GLY A 274 -33.31 -6.32 30.61
CA GLY A 274 -34.53 -5.91 31.33
C GLY A 274 -34.28 -5.24 32.69
N GLU A 275 -33.02 -5.02 33.06
CA GLU A 275 -32.57 -4.35 34.29
C GLU A 275 -32.59 -2.82 34.13
N TYR A 276 -33.77 -2.25 33.82
CA TYR A 276 -33.91 -0.84 33.45
C TYR A 276 -33.49 0.14 34.55
N ALA A 277 -33.64 -0.24 35.82
CA ALA A 277 -33.18 0.57 36.94
C ALA A 277 -31.65 0.71 36.94
N LYS A 278 -30.92 -0.40 36.80
CA LYS A 278 -29.45 -0.41 36.70
C LYS A 278 -28.96 0.37 35.48
N SER A 279 -29.63 0.18 34.34
CA SER A 279 -29.35 0.95 33.12
C SER A 279 -29.51 2.46 33.33
N ALA A 280 -30.63 2.88 33.93
CA ALA A 280 -30.89 4.30 34.19
C ALA A 280 -29.95 4.89 35.25
N ASP A 281 -29.51 4.10 36.23
CA ASP A 281 -28.55 4.52 37.25
C ASP A 281 -27.18 4.83 36.64
N LEU A 282 -26.74 4.06 35.64
CA LEU A 282 -25.50 4.32 34.89
C LEU A 282 -25.62 5.50 33.91
N LEU A 283 -26.77 5.72 33.28
CA LEU A 283 -26.95 6.78 32.28
C LEU A 283 -27.11 8.19 32.89
N ARG A 284 -27.65 8.31 34.11
CA ARG A 284 -27.86 9.61 34.78
C ARG A 284 -26.58 10.43 35.01
N PRO A 285 -25.47 9.88 35.51
CA PRO A 285 -24.23 10.65 35.63
C PRO A 285 -23.67 11.05 34.26
N LEU A 286 -23.80 10.17 33.25
CA LEU A 286 -23.32 10.43 31.89
C LEU A 286 -24.10 11.55 31.17
N SER A 287 -25.38 11.74 31.49
CA SER A 287 -26.19 12.82 30.90
C SER A 287 -25.74 14.22 31.32
N ASP A 288 -25.05 14.33 32.45
CA ASP A 288 -24.72 15.60 33.10
C ASP A 288 -23.23 15.94 32.98
N ILE A 289 -22.34 14.92 33.00
CA ILE A 289 -20.88 15.09 33.16
C ILE A 289 -20.09 14.58 31.93
N GLY A 290 -20.71 13.80 31.03
CA GLY A 290 -20.04 13.25 29.86
C GLY A 290 -19.68 14.27 28.77
N THR A 291 -18.91 13.85 27.76
CA THR A 291 -18.69 14.67 26.56
C THR A 291 -20.02 15.04 25.90
N PRO A 292 -20.12 16.14 25.13
CA PRO A 292 -21.39 16.57 24.54
C PRO A 292 -22.12 15.47 23.74
N ALA A 293 -21.37 14.59 23.07
CA ALA A 293 -21.89 13.45 22.33
C ALA A 293 -22.47 12.37 23.27
N ILE A 294 -21.68 11.93 24.26
CA ILE A 294 -22.09 10.91 25.23
C ILE A 294 -23.27 11.40 26.07
N ALA A 295 -23.24 12.66 26.52
CA ALA A 295 -24.33 13.26 27.28
C ALA A 295 -25.61 13.37 26.46
N ALA A 296 -25.53 13.59 25.14
CA ALA A 296 -26.70 13.58 24.27
C ALA A 296 -27.26 12.16 24.08
N GLU A 297 -26.38 11.17 23.91
CA GLU A 297 -26.78 9.77 23.78
C GLU A 297 -27.40 9.22 25.07
N ALA A 298 -26.79 9.49 26.23
CA ALA A 298 -27.30 9.10 27.53
C ALA A 298 -28.69 9.70 27.80
N ARG A 299 -28.92 10.98 27.45
CA ARG A 299 -30.24 11.62 27.53
C ARG A 299 -31.27 10.96 26.62
N ASN A 300 -30.87 10.59 25.40
CA ASN A 300 -31.75 9.90 24.47
C ASN A 300 -32.15 8.52 25.02
N LYS A 301 -31.19 7.72 25.48
CA LYS A 301 -31.44 6.41 26.10
C LYS A 301 -32.30 6.54 27.37
N LEU A 302 -32.05 7.52 28.25
CA LEU A 302 -32.90 7.79 29.40
C LEU A 302 -34.33 8.15 29.01
N ALA A 303 -34.52 8.94 27.95
CA ALA A 303 -35.84 9.26 27.43
C ALA A 303 -36.56 8.01 26.89
N GLN A 304 -35.84 7.09 26.25
CA GLN A 304 -36.36 5.79 25.80
C GLN A 304 -36.73 4.88 26.99
N LEU A 305 -35.98 4.96 28.10
CA LEU A 305 -36.23 4.18 29.32
C LEU A 305 -37.33 4.75 30.22
N ALA A 306 -37.67 6.04 30.07
CA ALA A 306 -38.62 6.75 30.93
C ALA A 306 -39.98 6.05 31.14
N PRO A 307 -40.58 5.34 30.16
CA PRO A 307 -41.81 4.58 30.36
C PRO A 307 -41.67 3.39 31.32
N PHE A 308 -40.48 2.78 31.40
CA PHE A 308 -40.20 1.56 32.15
C PHE A 308 -39.73 1.83 33.60
N LEU A 309 -39.33 3.07 33.90
CA LEU A 309 -38.86 3.50 35.23
C LEU A 309 -39.98 3.97 36.16
N ARG A 310 -41.23 4.00 35.68
CA ARG A 310 -42.39 4.36 36.52
C ARG A 310 -42.82 3.15 37.35
N PRO A 311 -43.03 3.30 38.67
CA PRO A 311 -43.66 2.23 39.44
C PRO A 311 -45.08 2.00 38.89
N ALA A 312 -45.46 0.74 38.69
CA ALA A 312 -46.83 0.39 38.33
C ALA A 312 -47.79 1.03 39.33
N ALA A 313 -48.80 1.74 38.82
CA ALA A 313 -49.79 2.36 39.68
C ALA A 313 -50.43 1.27 40.58
N PRO A 314 -50.49 1.47 41.90
CA PRO A 314 -51.10 0.48 42.78
C PRO A 314 -52.60 0.42 42.48
N GLY A 315 -53.05 -0.62 41.76
CA GLY A 315 -54.49 -0.86 41.58
C GLY A 315 -54.96 -1.66 40.37
N THR A 316 -54.15 -1.97 39.36
CA THR A 316 -54.65 -2.71 38.18
C THR A 316 -54.52 -4.23 38.36
N ARG A 317 -55.43 -4.78 39.18
CA ARG A 317 -55.69 -6.23 39.21
C ARG A 317 -56.50 -6.61 37.98
N ALA A 318 -56.07 -7.68 37.31
CA ALA A 318 -56.59 -8.27 36.09
C ALA A 318 -58.13 -8.27 35.94
N VAL A 319 -58.59 -7.83 34.76
CA VAL A 319 -59.73 -8.44 34.06
C VAL A 319 -59.30 -8.69 32.62
N ALA A 320 -59.02 -9.96 32.30
CA ALA A 320 -58.88 -10.43 30.94
C ALA A 320 -60.24 -10.37 30.23
N LYS A 321 -60.37 -9.46 29.27
CA LYS A 321 -61.39 -9.47 28.21
C LYS A 321 -60.80 -8.72 27.01
N GLU A 322 -60.53 -9.48 25.94
CA GLU A 322 -60.08 -9.08 24.59
C GLU A 322 -59.20 -7.82 24.49
N LEU A 323 -57.90 -8.01 24.21
CA LEU A 323 -56.91 -6.93 24.04
C LEU A 323 -57.25 -6.06 22.80
N PRO A 324 -57.64 -4.78 22.97
CA PRO A 324 -58.00 -3.91 21.85
C PRO A 324 -56.84 -3.56 20.90
N GLY A 325 -55.58 -3.74 21.31
CA GLY A 325 -54.40 -3.46 20.47
C GLY A 325 -54.16 -4.42 19.31
N ALA A 326 -54.62 -5.69 19.39
CA ALA A 326 -54.42 -6.67 18.32
C ALA A 326 -55.32 -6.41 17.09
N ASP A 327 -56.57 -5.98 17.30
CA ASP A 327 -57.48 -5.56 16.23
C ASP A 327 -56.94 -4.31 15.50
N ILE A 328 -56.44 -3.34 16.26
CA ILE A 328 -55.87 -2.11 15.71
C ILE A 328 -54.61 -2.41 14.87
N TYR A 329 -53.77 -3.35 15.34
CA TYR A 329 -52.62 -3.82 14.57
C TYR A 329 -53.01 -4.48 13.26
N ALA A 330 -53.98 -5.40 13.28
CA ALA A 330 -54.47 -6.06 12.06
C ALA A 330 -55.01 -5.04 11.05
N ARG A 331 -55.71 -4.00 11.52
CA ARG A 331 -56.16 -2.88 10.67
C ARG A 331 -54.99 -2.07 10.10
N GLY A 332 -53.92 -1.88 10.89
CA GLY A 332 -52.69 -1.23 10.42
C GLY A 332 -51.96 -2.03 9.34
N VAL A 333 -51.91 -3.36 9.48
CA VAL A 333 -51.35 -4.26 8.45
C VAL A 333 -52.18 -4.18 7.17
N ASN A 334 -53.51 -4.26 7.25
CA ASN A 334 -54.38 -4.08 6.09
C ASN A 334 -54.16 -2.73 5.40
N ALA A 335 -53.97 -1.65 6.16
CA ALA A 335 -53.65 -0.33 5.59
C ALA A 335 -52.29 -0.30 4.88
N LEU A 336 -51.27 -1.04 5.36
CA LEU A 336 -49.99 -1.18 4.65
C LEU A 336 -50.14 -1.94 3.33
N ASP A 337 -50.97 -2.98 3.32
CA ASP A 337 -51.27 -3.80 2.15
C ASP A 337 -52.07 -3.01 1.10
N ASP A 338 -52.94 -2.12 1.54
CA ASP A 338 -53.66 -1.12 0.72
C ASP A 338 -52.78 0.07 0.29
N ASP A 339 -51.48 0.04 0.60
CA ASP A 339 -50.47 1.08 0.35
C ASP A 339 -50.74 2.44 1.05
N ASP A 340 -51.65 2.49 2.02
CA ASP A 340 -51.88 3.67 2.89
C ASP A 340 -50.92 3.66 4.08
N ALA A 341 -49.66 4.01 3.81
CA ALA A 341 -48.60 4.02 4.82
C ALA A 341 -48.86 5.01 5.98
N ASN A 342 -49.61 6.10 5.75
CA ASN A 342 -49.90 7.08 6.78
C ASN A 342 -51.01 6.60 7.73
N ALA A 343 -52.10 6.03 7.20
CA ALA A 343 -53.12 5.39 8.03
C ALA A 343 -52.51 4.23 8.83
N ALA A 344 -51.65 3.42 8.20
CA ALA A 344 -50.93 2.35 8.87
C ALA A 344 -50.07 2.86 10.04
N ARG A 345 -49.24 3.90 9.84
CA ARG A 345 -48.41 4.49 10.91
C ARG A 345 -49.25 4.92 12.12
N ILE A 346 -50.38 5.60 11.87
CA ILE A 346 -51.30 6.06 12.93
C ILE A 346 -51.88 4.87 13.69
N LEU A 347 -52.32 3.82 12.98
CA LEU A 347 -52.88 2.62 13.57
C LEU A 347 -51.84 1.87 14.41
N PHE A 348 -50.60 1.75 13.93
CA PHE A 348 -49.52 1.12 14.71
C PHE A 348 -49.14 1.94 15.96
N ASP A 349 -49.07 3.27 15.86
CA ASP A 349 -48.84 4.13 17.02
C ASP A 349 -49.92 3.94 18.10
N GLU A 350 -51.18 3.77 17.70
CA GLU A 350 -52.28 3.51 18.62
C GLU A 350 -52.27 2.09 19.17
N ALA A 351 -51.94 1.09 18.35
CA ALA A 351 -51.84 -0.30 18.77
C ALA A 351 -50.75 -0.50 19.84
N ILE A 352 -49.58 0.14 19.66
CA ILE A 352 -48.45 0.09 20.61
C ILE A 352 -48.82 0.69 21.97
N ARG A 353 -49.68 1.71 22.03
CA ARG A 353 -50.11 2.34 23.30
C ARG A 353 -50.98 1.45 24.18
N GLN A 354 -51.61 0.42 23.62
CA GLN A 354 -52.66 -0.35 24.29
C GLN A 354 -52.21 -1.74 24.77
N ILE A 355 -50.92 -2.08 24.64
CA ILE A 355 -50.40 -3.43 24.92
C ILE A 355 -49.41 -3.43 26.09
N HIS A 356 -49.42 -4.51 26.88
CA HIS A 356 -48.43 -4.80 27.92
C HIS A 356 -47.44 -5.88 27.43
N LEU A 357 -46.15 -5.70 27.76
CA LEU A 357 -44.97 -6.31 27.10
C LEU A 357 -44.97 -7.84 26.96
N SER A 358 -44.81 -8.31 25.72
CA SER A 358 -44.50 -9.71 25.34
C SER A 358 -43.68 -9.72 24.03
N ALA A 359 -43.09 -10.87 23.67
CA ALA A 359 -42.32 -11.06 22.44
C ALA A 359 -43.08 -10.67 21.16
N ASP A 360 -44.41 -10.68 21.21
CA ASP A 360 -45.30 -10.23 20.13
C ASP A 360 -45.14 -8.73 19.80
N MET A 361 -44.45 -7.93 20.63
CA MET A 361 -44.25 -6.49 20.39
C MET A 361 -43.22 -6.19 19.29
N ALA A 362 -42.31 -7.12 18.98
CA ALA A 362 -41.36 -6.96 17.88
C ALA A 362 -42.08 -6.74 16.53
N ASP A 363 -43.20 -7.45 16.31
CA ASP A 363 -44.03 -7.36 15.11
C ASP A 363 -44.64 -5.95 14.91
N TYR A 364 -44.94 -5.26 16.01
CA TYR A 364 -45.56 -3.93 16.00
C TYR A 364 -44.56 -2.87 15.57
N PHE A 365 -43.34 -2.92 16.12
CA PHE A 365 -42.27 -2.00 15.73
C PHE A 365 -41.75 -2.31 14.33
N LEU A 366 -41.65 -3.59 13.93
CA LEU A 366 -41.30 -3.97 12.57
C LEU A 366 -42.32 -3.40 11.55
N ALA A 367 -43.62 -3.55 11.83
CA ALA A 367 -44.68 -3.03 10.96
C ALA A 367 -44.70 -1.49 10.92
N ARG A 368 -44.49 -0.81 12.06
CA ARG A 368 -44.40 0.65 12.09
C ARG A 368 -43.16 1.16 11.35
N GLY A 369 -42.01 0.50 11.52
CA GLY A 369 -40.78 0.80 10.78
C GLY A 369 -40.99 0.69 9.27
N ARG A 370 -41.74 -0.32 8.81
CA ARG A 370 -42.12 -0.48 7.40
C ARG A 370 -43.00 0.66 6.90
N ALA A 371 -44.01 1.07 7.67
CA ALA A 371 -44.85 2.22 7.34
C ALA A 371 -44.04 3.53 7.26
N ARG A 372 -43.20 3.80 8.25
CA ARG A 372 -42.29 4.96 8.26
C ARG A 372 -41.30 4.95 7.08
N GLY A 373 -40.77 3.79 6.74
CA GLY A 373 -39.88 3.62 5.59
C GLY A 373 -40.55 3.89 4.24
N LYS A 374 -41.85 3.62 4.10
CA LYS A 374 -42.65 4.01 2.92
C LYS A 374 -42.89 5.52 2.87
N LEU A 375 -43.00 6.18 4.03
CA LEU A 375 -43.18 7.63 4.16
C LEU A 375 -41.86 8.43 4.08
N GLU A 376 -40.74 7.77 3.81
CA GLU A 376 -39.38 8.37 3.84
C GLU A 376 -38.98 8.95 5.21
N GLU A 377 -39.62 8.52 6.29
CA GLU A 377 -39.26 8.85 7.67
C GLU A 377 -38.08 7.97 8.14
N LEU A 378 -36.92 8.11 7.48
CA LEU A 378 -35.80 7.16 7.57
C LEU A 378 -35.28 6.94 9.00
N GLU A 379 -35.04 8.01 9.77
CA GLU A 379 -34.53 7.88 11.15
C GLU A 379 -35.56 7.24 12.10
N GLY A 380 -36.85 7.55 11.90
CA GLY A 380 -37.93 6.95 12.68
C GLY A 380 -38.11 5.47 12.37
N ALA A 381 -37.89 5.07 11.11
CA ALA A 381 -37.89 3.67 10.70
C ALA A 381 -36.66 2.91 11.24
N ILE A 382 -35.47 3.52 11.21
CA ILE A 382 -34.25 2.95 11.80
C ILE A 382 -34.46 2.69 13.30
N ALA A 383 -35.00 3.67 14.03
CA ALA A 383 -35.28 3.52 15.46
C ALA A 383 -36.26 2.38 15.74
N ASP A 384 -37.32 2.25 14.93
CA ASP A 384 -38.31 1.19 15.08
C ASP A 384 -37.73 -0.19 14.78
N TYR A 385 -36.94 -0.34 13.72
CA TYR A 385 -36.31 -1.62 13.41
C TYR A 385 -35.26 -2.03 14.46
N ARG A 386 -34.52 -1.07 15.04
CA ARG A 386 -33.61 -1.34 16.16
C ARG A 386 -34.34 -1.78 17.43
N LEU A 387 -35.52 -1.21 17.69
CA LEU A 387 -36.38 -1.68 18.78
C LEU A 387 -36.92 -3.08 18.49
N ALA A 388 -37.33 -3.36 17.25
CA ALA A 388 -37.76 -4.70 16.86
C ALA A 388 -36.63 -5.74 16.99
N SER A 389 -35.38 -5.40 16.64
CA SER A 389 -34.24 -6.31 16.80
C SER A 389 -33.85 -6.50 18.26
N LEU A 390 -34.14 -5.52 19.12
CA LEU A 390 -33.99 -5.64 20.57
C LEU A 390 -34.93 -6.67 21.17
N LEU A 391 -36.18 -6.67 20.67
CA LEU A 391 -37.29 -7.45 21.23
C LEU A 391 -37.32 -8.88 20.69
N ASP A 392 -36.81 -9.09 19.48
CA ASP A 392 -36.59 -10.40 18.87
C ASP A 392 -35.21 -10.41 18.17
N PRO A 393 -34.13 -10.70 18.93
CA PRO A 393 -32.76 -10.75 18.39
C PRO A 393 -32.53 -11.88 17.39
N THR A 394 -33.43 -12.87 17.34
CA THR A 394 -33.27 -14.07 16.53
C THR A 394 -33.81 -13.90 15.11
N ARG A 395 -34.48 -12.78 14.82
CA ARG A 395 -35.19 -12.56 13.57
C ARG A 395 -34.33 -11.91 12.49
N SER A 396 -33.87 -12.71 11.54
CA SER A 396 -33.12 -12.26 10.36
C SER A 396 -33.84 -11.16 9.56
N GLU A 397 -35.17 -11.25 9.41
CA GLU A 397 -35.98 -10.26 8.66
C GLU A 397 -35.79 -8.83 9.18
N THR A 398 -35.65 -8.65 10.50
CA THR A 398 -35.48 -7.33 11.09
C THR A 398 -34.17 -6.68 10.66
N HIS A 399 -33.09 -7.46 10.63
CA HIS A 399 -31.78 -7.00 10.18
C HIS A 399 -31.76 -6.69 8.67
N VAL A 400 -32.47 -7.48 7.84
CA VAL A 400 -32.64 -7.18 6.41
C VAL A 400 -33.42 -5.88 6.20
N ALA A 401 -34.51 -5.67 6.94
CA ALA A 401 -35.30 -4.45 6.88
C ALA A 401 -34.51 -3.22 7.33
N LEU A 402 -33.70 -3.37 8.39
CA LEU A 402 -32.79 -2.34 8.88
C LEU A 402 -31.68 -2.02 7.85
N ALA A 403 -31.05 -3.03 7.25
CA ALA A 403 -30.07 -2.83 6.19
C ALA A 403 -30.68 -2.05 5.01
N SER A 404 -31.89 -2.39 4.58
CA SER A 404 -32.58 -1.70 3.48
C SER A 404 -32.82 -0.21 3.77
N ILE A 405 -33.27 0.13 4.99
CA ILE A 405 -33.49 1.54 5.35
C ILE A 405 -32.16 2.30 5.52
N LEU A 406 -31.11 1.63 6.01
CA LEU A 406 -29.76 2.21 6.13
C LEU A 406 -29.16 2.53 4.75
N VAL A 407 -29.39 1.67 3.74
CA VAL A 407 -29.01 1.96 2.35
C VAL A 407 -29.72 3.21 1.82
N LYS A 408 -31.04 3.35 2.07
CA LYS A 408 -31.78 4.57 1.70
C LYS A 408 -31.26 5.81 2.42
N ALA A 409 -30.81 5.67 3.67
CA ALA A 409 -30.17 6.73 4.45
C ALA A 409 -28.69 6.96 4.07
N ASN A 410 -28.17 6.26 3.05
CA ASN A 410 -26.77 6.31 2.60
C ASN A 410 -25.75 5.91 3.69
N ARG A 411 -26.14 5.03 4.63
CA ARG A 411 -25.29 4.49 5.71
C ARG A 411 -24.80 3.08 5.34
N ILE A 412 -24.00 3.01 4.27
CA ILE A 412 -23.57 1.73 3.66
C ILE A 412 -22.81 0.80 4.62
N PRO A 413 -21.83 1.27 5.43
CA PRO A 413 -21.10 0.38 6.35
C PRO A 413 -22.01 -0.26 7.40
N GLN A 414 -22.98 0.50 7.91
CA GLN A 414 -23.98 -0.02 8.86
C GLN A 414 -24.87 -1.07 8.19
N ALA A 415 -25.30 -0.84 6.94
CA ALA A 415 -26.11 -1.81 6.20
C ALA A 415 -25.36 -3.13 5.94
N VAL A 416 -24.05 -3.09 5.65
CA VAL A 416 -23.20 -4.29 5.49
C VAL A 416 -23.14 -5.09 6.80
N SER A 417 -22.99 -4.41 7.94
CA SER A 417 -23.00 -5.05 9.26
C SER A 417 -24.34 -5.76 9.53
N GLU A 418 -25.45 -5.09 9.28
CA GLU A 418 -26.79 -5.66 9.49
C GLU A 418 -27.07 -6.86 8.58
N LEU A 419 -26.66 -6.82 7.30
CA LEU A 419 -26.76 -8.00 6.42
C LEU A 419 -25.90 -9.17 6.91
N SER A 420 -24.73 -8.89 7.46
CA SER A 420 -23.85 -9.92 8.05
C SER A 420 -24.51 -10.56 9.28
N THR A 421 -25.20 -9.79 10.11
CA THR A 421 -26.00 -10.31 11.21
C THR A 421 -27.18 -11.14 10.70
N ALA A 422 -27.92 -10.65 9.70
CA ALA A 422 -29.02 -11.39 9.08
C ALA A 422 -28.57 -12.76 8.54
N MET A 423 -27.39 -12.83 7.92
CA MET A 423 -26.81 -14.07 7.41
C MET A 423 -26.47 -15.06 8.53
N ARG A 424 -25.99 -14.60 9.70
CA ARG A 424 -25.70 -15.47 10.86
C ARG A 424 -26.97 -16.09 11.46
N LEU A 425 -28.09 -15.36 11.40
CA LEU A 425 -29.37 -15.78 11.96
C LEU A 425 -30.18 -16.67 11.00
N GLU A 426 -29.86 -16.65 9.71
CA GLU A 426 -30.58 -17.42 8.71
C GLU A 426 -30.06 -18.87 8.62
N THR A 427 -30.97 -19.83 8.48
CA THR A 427 -30.64 -21.26 8.41
C THR A 427 -30.87 -21.87 7.02
N GLN A 428 -31.51 -21.12 6.11
CA GLN A 428 -31.78 -21.55 4.74
C GLN A 428 -30.72 -21.05 3.77
N ASP A 429 -29.99 -21.98 3.15
CA ASP A 429 -28.89 -21.67 2.21
C ASP A 429 -29.34 -20.76 1.05
N GLU A 430 -30.56 -20.93 0.54
CA GLU A 430 -31.10 -20.10 -0.54
C GLU A 430 -31.27 -18.63 -0.12
N ARG A 431 -31.73 -18.39 1.12
CA ARG A 431 -31.84 -17.03 1.66
C ARG A 431 -30.48 -16.44 1.96
N ILE A 432 -29.56 -17.23 2.51
CA ILE A 432 -28.17 -16.80 2.72
C ILE A 432 -27.53 -16.38 1.39
N ALA A 433 -27.76 -17.14 0.30
CA ALA A 433 -27.30 -16.78 -1.04
C ALA A 433 -27.87 -15.42 -1.50
N GLY A 434 -29.16 -15.18 -1.28
CA GLY A 434 -29.79 -13.88 -1.56
C GLY A 434 -29.17 -12.73 -0.75
N LEU A 435 -28.88 -12.95 0.53
CA LEU A 435 -28.22 -11.96 1.39
C LEU A 435 -26.79 -11.66 0.96
N ARG A 436 -26.03 -12.67 0.51
CA ARG A 436 -24.70 -12.49 -0.10
C ARG A 436 -24.77 -11.63 -1.35
N VAL A 437 -25.75 -11.83 -2.23
CA VAL A 437 -25.94 -10.95 -3.41
C VAL A 437 -26.22 -9.51 -2.98
N MET A 438 -27.03 -9.30 -1.94
CA MET A 438 -27.30 -7.96 -1.42
C MET A 438 -26.05 -7.31 -0.84
N ARG A 439 -25.26 -8.04 -0.04
CA ARG A 439 -24.04 -7.54 0.58
C ARG A 439 -22.93 -7.29 -0.45
N GLY A 440 -22.76 -8.18 -1.43
CA GLY A 440 -21.82 -8.00 -2.54
C GLY A 440 -22.08 -6.73 -3.36
N ARG A 441 -23.35 -6.37 -3.59
CA ARG A 441 -23.71 -5.08 -4.22
C ARG A 441 -23.37 -3.87 -3.36
N LEU A 442 -23.43 -3.99 -2.04
CA LEU A 442 -23.02 -2.91 -1.13
C LEU A 442 -21.51 -2.74 -1.10
N HIS A 443 -20.76 -3.85 -1.10
CA HIS A 443 -19.30 -3.83 -1.25
C HIS A 443 -18.90 -3.20 -2.59
N GLU A 444 -19.58 -3.54 -3.70
CA GLU A 444 -19.33 -2.89 -4.99
C GLU A 444 -19.58 -1.37 -4.94
N ARG A 445 -20.68 -0.93 -4.30
CA ARG A 445 -20.98 0.50 -4.12
C ARG A 445 -19.95 1.20 -3.22
N ALA A 446 -19.33 0.47 -2.30
CA ALA A 446 -18.26 0.94 -1.44
C ALA A 446 -16.87 0.86 -2.10
N GLU A 447 -16.79 0.44 -3.36
CA GLU A 447 -15.56 0.17 -4.10
C GLU A 447 -14.67 -0.95 -3.52
N ASP A 448 -15.25 -1.80 -2.66
CA ASP A 448 -14.63 -2.99 -2.08
C ASP A 448 -14.91 -4.20 -2.96
N PHE A 449 -14.07 -4.39 -3.96
CA PHE A 449 -14.36 -5.30 -5.07
C PHE A 449 -14.00 -6.75 -4.79
N ASP A 450 -13.13 -6.97 -3.81
CA ASP A 450 -12.68 -8.30 -3.39
C ASP A 450 -13.75 -8.94 -2.52
N SER A 451 -14.23 -8.24 -1.48
CA SER A 451 -15.37 -8.69 -0.68
C SER A 451 -16.63 -8.88 -1.53
N ALA A 452 -16.87 -8.01 -2.52
CA ALA A 452 -17.96 -8.19 -3.47
C ALA A 452 -17.84 -9.49 -4.27
N PHE A 453 -16.63 -9.81 -4.76
CA PHE A 453 -16.38 -11.01 -5.53
C PHE A 453 -16.53 -12.28 -4.68
N GLU A 454 -16.06 -12.26 -3.44
CA GLU A 454 -16.25 -13.37 -2.50
C GLU A 454 -17.74 -13.64 -2.26
N ASP A 455 -18.52 -12.59 -1.97
CA ASP A 455 -19.96 -12.70 -1.74
C ASP A 455 -20.69 -13.23 -2.98
N PHE A 456 -20.38 -12.71 -4.16
CA PHE A 456 -20.98 -13.16 -5.41
C PHE A 456 -20.61 -14.61 -5.75
N SER A 457 -19.34 -14.99 -5.57
CA SER A 457 -18.87 -16.36 -5.78
C SER A 457 -19.58 -17.34 -4.86
N ALA A 458 -19.67 -17.01 -3.57
CA ALA A 458 -20.35 -17.83 -2.57
C ALA A 458 -21.87 -17.87 -2.78
N ALA A 459 -22.47 -16.84 -3.38
CA ALA A 459 -23.89 -16.84 -3.76
C ALA A 459 -24.15 -17.73 -4.97
N VAL A 460 -23.33 -17.64 -6.03
CA VAL A 460 -23.45 -18.48 -7.23
C VAL A 460 -23.26 -19.96 -6.88
N ALA A 461 -22.27 -20.27 -6.03
CA ALA A 461 -22.04 -21.64 -5.54
C ALA A 461 -23.26 -22.20 -4.78
N ALA A 462 -24.04 -21.34 -4.12
CA ALA A 462 -25.27 -21.69 -3.40
C ALA A 462 -26.54 -21.66 -4.28
N GLY A 463 -26.41 -21.47 -5.59
CA GLY A 463 -27.51 -21.53 -6.56
C GLY A 463 -28.15 -20.18 -6.92
N ALA A 464 -27.55 -19.05 -6.54
CA ALA A 464 -28.00 -17.74 -6.99
C ALA A 464 -27.87 -17.58 -8.53
N ASP A 465 -28.67 -16.69 -9.13
CA ASP A 465 -28.65 -16.43 -10.56
C ASP A 465 -27.32 -15.80 -11.01
N ALA A 466 -26.45 -16.66 -11.56
CA ALA A 466 -25.17 -16.27 -12.11
C ALA A 466 -25.31 -15.25 -13.25
N ALA A 467 -26.36 -15.31 -14.08
CA ALA A 467 -26.50 -14.44 -15.23
C ALA A 467 -26.63 -12.96 -14.82
N ALA A 468 -27.39 -12.69 -13.75
CA ALA A 468 -27.53 -11.35 -13.21
C ALA A 468 -26.21 -10.80 -12.65
N ILE A 469 -25.42 -11.64 -11.98
CA ILE A 469 -24.14 -11.26 -11.38
C ILE A 469 -23.07 -11.04 -12.45
N VAL A 470 -22.97 -11.96 -13.44
CA VAL A 470 -22.08 -11.84 -14.60
C VAL A 470 -22.34 -10.54 -15.36
N LYS A 471 -23.61 -10.16 -15.52
CA LYS A 471 -23.99 -8.90 -16.14
C LYS A 471 -23.46 -7.67 -15.38
N THR A 472 -23.50 -7.68 -14.05
CA THR A 472 -22.93 -6.60 -13.22
C THR A 472 -21.43 -6.42 -13.49
N TYR A 473 -20.67 -7.52 -13.51
CA TYR A 473 -19.24 -7.49 -13.83
C TYR A 473 -18.97 -7.02 -15.26
N HIS A 474 -19.80 -7.42 -16.23
CA HIS A 474 -19.72 -6.94 -17.62
C HIS A 474 -19.93 -5.43 -17.73
N GLU A 475 -21.03 -4.90 -17.18
CA GLU A 475 -21.37 -3.48 -17.22
C GLU A 475 -20.26 -2.61 -16.60
N ARG A 476 -19.73 -3.09 -15.47
CA ARG A 476 -18.61 -2.46 -14.79
C ARG A 476 -17.34 -2.49 -15.63
N ALA A 477 -16.98 -3.64 -16.18
CA ALA A 477 -15.78 -3.77 -17.01
C ALA A 477 -15.81 -2.79 -18.18
N VAL A 478 -16.96 -2.66 -18.85
CA VAL A 478 -17.19 -1.70 -19.93
C VAL A 478 -17.05 -0.26 -19.43
N LEU A 479 -17.65 0.09 -18.27
CA LEU A 479 -17.56 1.44 -17.72
C LEU A 479 -16.11 1.83 -17.36
N LEU A 480 -15.37 0.91 -16.75
CA LEU A 480 -13.96 1.12 -16.39
C LEU A 480 -13.10 1.29 -17.64
N ALA A 481 -13.35 0.48 -18.67
CA ALA A 481 -12.69 0.60 -19.97
C ALA A 481 -12.97 1.97 -20.61
N LEU A 482 -14.22 2.45 -20.58
CA LEU A 482 -14.59 3.78 -21.09
C LEU A 482 -13.92 4.94 -20.33
N ARG A 483 -13.48 4.70 -19.09
CA ARG A 483 -12.77 5.68 -18.26
C ARG A 483 -11.25 5.55 -18.34
N GLY A 484 -10.72 4.69 -19.21
CA GLY A 484 -9.28 4.42 -19.32
C GLY A 484 -8.70 3.59 -18.17
N ARG A 485 -9.54 3.06 -17.26
CA ARG A 485 -9.12 2.17 -16.16
C ARG A 485 -9.04 0.73 -16.65
N LEU A 486 -8.11 0.47 -17.57
CA LEU A 486 -8.01 -0.79 -18.31
C LEU A 486 -7.71 -2.01 -17.42
N ARG A 487 -6.89 -1.85 -16.36
CA ARG A 487 -6.62 -2.93 -15.39
C ARG A 487 -7.89 -3.41 -14.70
N ASP A 488 -8.64 -2.48 -14.12
CA ASP A 488 -9.87 -2.78 -13.39
C ASP A 488 -10.95 -3.33 -14.33
N ALA A 489 -10.97 -2.88 -15.58
CA ALA A 489 -11.84 -3.42 -16.62
C ALA A 489 -11.52 -4.90 -16.91
N ARG A 490 -10.23 -5.23 -17.10
CA ARG A 490 -9.79 -6.61 -17.33
C ARG A 490 -10.15 -7.52 -16.15
N GLN A 491 -9.86 -7.09 -14.93
CA GLN A 491 -10.20 -7.86 -13.72
C GLN A 491 -11.71 -8.09 -13.60
N ALA A 492 -12.52 -7.06 -13.89
CA ALA A 492 -13.97 -7.21 -13.90
C ALA A 492 -14.46 -8.21 -14.96
N PHE A 493 -13.87 -8.22 -16.17
CA PHE A 493 -14.16 -9.26 -17.17
C PHE A 493 -13.78 -10.65 -16.67
N VAL A 494 -12.58 -10.83 -16.10
CA VAL A 494 -12.09 -12.13 -15.60
C VAL A 494 -12.99 -12.66 -14.48
N ARG A 495 -13.31 -11.83 -13.48
CA ARG A 495 -14.23 -12.19 -12.38
C ARG A 495 -15.61 -12.56 -12.90
N GLY A 496 -16.12 -11.82 -13.89
CA GLY A 496 -17.36 -12.17 -14.58
C GLY A 496 -17.31 -13.55 -15.22
N ARG A 497 -16.24 -13.89 -15.96
CA ARG A 497 -16.06 -15.22 -16.59
C ARG A 497 -15.97 -16.36 -15.58
N GLN A 498 -15.33 -16.13 -14.43
CA GLN A 498 -15.22 -17.12 -13.35
C GLN A 498 -16.59 -17.49 -12.77
N LEU A 499 -17.53 -16.54 -12.75
CA LEU A 499 -18.87 -16.73 -12.20
C LEU A 499 -19.87 -17.34 -13.19
N GLY A 500 -19.63 -17.19 -14.50
CA GLY A 500 -20.47 -17.77 -15.53
C GLY A 500 -20.17 -17.27 -16.94
N GLN A 501 -20.78 -17.89 -17.95
CA GLN A 501 -20.60 -17.51 -19.35
C GLN A 501 -21.64 -16.47 -19.80
N SER A 502 -21.20 -15.51 -20.62
CA SER A 502 -22.06 -14.54 -21.31
C SER A 502 -21.46 -14.20 -22.66
N ASP A 503 -22.22 -14.35 -23.76
CA ASP A 503 -21.75 -14.06 -25.12
C ASP A 503 -21.34 -12.60 -25.32
N ALA A 504 -21.97 -11.67 -24.59
CA ALA A 504 -21.62 -10.25 -24.62
C ALA A 504 -20.33 -9.98 -23.85
N LEU A 505 -20.18 -10.62 -22.68
CA LEU A 505 -18.96 -10.54 -21.88
C LEU A 505 -17.78 -11.12 -22.64
N GLU A 506 -17.96 -12.30 -23.23
CA GLU A 506 -16.91 -12.96 -24.00
C GLU A 506 -16.49 -12.10 -25.18
N ARG A 507 -17.44 -11.59 -25.98
CA ARG A 507 -17.12 -10.72 -27.13
C ARG A 507 -16.37 -9.45 -26.74
N ASP A 508 -16.77 -8.79 -25.66
CA ASP A 508 -16.15 -7.53 -25.25
C ASP A 508 -14.79 -7.77 -24.57
N TYR A 509 -14.64 -8.87 -23.82
CA TYR A 509 -13.36 -9.35 -23.32
C TYR A 509 -12.41 -9.73 -24.46
N GLU A 510 -12.93 -10.39 -25.51
CA GLU A 510 -12.22 -10.76 -26.73
C GLU A 510 -11.68 -9.53 -27.49
N ALA A 511 -12.51 -8.49 -27.60
CA ALA A 511 -12.10 -7.21 -28.16
C ALA A 511 -11.04 -6.52 -27.28
N PHE A 512 -11.15 -6.64 -25.96
CA PHE A 512 -10.21 -6.09 -24.99
C PHE A 512 -8.86 -6.82 -24.96
N ARG A 513 -8.82 -8.14 -25.19
CA ARG A 513 -7.59 -8.96 -25.06
C ARG A 513 -6.67 -8.97 -26.29
N LYS A 514 -6.86 -8.12 -27.30
CA LYS A 514 -6.02 -8.13 -28.51
C LYS A 514 -4.55 -7.77 -28.19
N VAL A 515 -3.81 -8.75 -27.69
CA VAL A 515 -2.38 -8.66 -27.45
C VAL A 515 -1.71 -8.67 -28.82
N THR A 516 -0.91 -7.64 -29.04
CA THR A 516 -0.02 -7.56 -30.17
C THR A 516 1.34 -8.10 -29.74
N PHE A 517 2.06 -8.76 -30.64
CA PHE A 517 3.47 -9.08 -30.39
C PHE A 517 4.34 -8.14 -31.19
N ALA A 518 5.39 -7.61 -30.55
CA ALA A 518 6.55 -7.13 -31.26
C ALA A 518 7.58 -8.25 -31.32
N VAL A 519 7.91 -8.68 -32.53
CA VAL A 519 9.01 -9.61 -32.79
C VAL A 519 10.17 -8.81 -33.33
N VAL A 520 11.30 -8.85 -32.64
CA VAL A 520 12.55 -8.27 -33.13
C VAL A 520 13.57 -9.38 -33.34
N ASN A 521 13.91 -9.64 -34.60
CA ASN A 521 14.91 -10.62 -35.00
C ASN A 521 16.31 -10.02 -34.97
N ARG A 522 17.27 -10.77 -34.41
CA ARG A 522 18.68 -10.40 -34.33
C ARG A 522 19.60 -11.45 -34.97
N SER A 523 20.66 -10.98 -35.63
CA SER A 523 21.83 -11.78 -36.01
C SER A 523 22.85 -11.81 -34.85
N SER A 524 23.23 -13.01 -34.38
CA SER A 524 24.30 -13.19 -33.39
C SER A 524 25.62 -13.54 -34.10
N ALA A 525 26.72 -12.88 -33.72
CA ALA A 525 28.06 -13.13 -34.27
C ALA A 525 28.69 -14.49 -33.84
N GLY A 526 27.88 -15.42 -33.35
CA GLY A 526 28.22 -16.81 -33.06
C GLY A 526 27.00 -17.68 -33.34
N ARG A 527 27.20 -18.84 -33.97
CA ARG A 527 26.14 -19.82 -34.22
C ARG A 527 25.63 -20.33 -32.87
N ARG A 528 24.52 -19.78 -32.38
CA ARG A 528 23.76 -20.34 -31.26
C ARG A 528 22.72 -21.29 -31.85
N THR A 529 22.62 -22.49 -31.30
CA THR A 529 21.50 -23.38 -31.64
C THR A 529 20.34 -22.95 -30.75
N GLU A 530 19.29 -22.38 -31.35
CA GLU A 530 18.08 -21.97 -30.63
C GLU A 530 16.95 -22.97 -30.83
N VAL A 531 16.11 -23.12 -29.82
CA VAL A 531 14.85 -23.87 -29.86
C VAL A 531 13.77 -23.03 -29.19
N TYR A 532 12.54 -23.11 -29.68
CA TYR A 532 11.41 -22.42 -29.08
C TYR A 532 10.25 -23.39 -28.91
N ARG A 533 9.33 -23.00 -28.03
CA ARG A 533 8.03 -23.65 -27.89
C ARG A 533 6.98 -22.62 -27.58
N SER A 534 5.84 -22.72 -28.26
CA SER A 534 4.64 -21.92 -27.97
C SER A 534 3.46 -22.84 -27.63
N GLY A 535 2.71 -22.53 -26.58
CA GLY A 535 1.57 -23.34 -26.12
C GLY A 535 1.34 -23.27 -24.62
N ASP A 536 0.71 -24.31 -24.07
CA ASP A 536 0.56 -24.47 -22.63
C ASP A 536 1.92 -24.58 -21.95
N TRP A 537 1.96 -24.25 -20.66
CA TRP A 537 3.18 -24.36 -19.86
C TRP A 537 3.70 -25.81 -19.86
N ASP A 538 4.94 -26.02 -20.30
CA ASP A 538 5.60 -27.33 -20.25
C ASP A 538 6.95 -27.22 -19.55
N GLY A 539 6.92 -27.36 -18.23
CA GLY A 539 8.12 -27.34 -17.40
C GLY A 539 9.03 -28.55 -17.59
N ASP A 540 8.53 -29.67 -18.10
CA ASP A 540 9.33 -30.88 -18.32
C ASP A 540 10.18 -30.74 -19.58
N TRP A 541 9.65 -30.08 -20.61
CA TRP A 541 10.43 -29.70 -21.79
C TRP A 541 11.56 -28.73 -21.44
N ILE A 542 11.32 -27.75 -20.58
CA ILE A 542 12.37 -26.82 -20.11
C ILE A 542 13.48 -27.59 -19.39
N LYS A 543 13.12 -28.53 -18.50
CA LYS A 543 14.11 -29.39 -17.81
C LYS A 543 14.88 -30.29 -18.78
N GLU A 544 14.21 -30.87 -19.78
CA GLU A 544 14.85 -31.64 -20.84
C GLU A 544 15.90 -30.80 -21.58
N LYS A 545 15.56 -29.55 -21.92
CA LYS A 545 16.46 -28.62 -22.60
C LYS A 545 17.62 -28.16 -21.73
N TRP A 546 17.39 -27.87 -20.45
CA TRP A 546 18.48 -27.63 -19.49
C TRP A 546 19.46 -28.82 -19.42
N ASN A 547 18.94 -30.05 -19.35
CA ASN A 547 19.78 -31.26 -19.35
C ASN A 547 20.55 -31.46 -20.68
N ALA A 548 20.05 -30.90 -21.77
CA ALA A 548 20.69 -30.90 -23.08
C ALA A 548 21.66 -29.71 -23.29
N GLY A 549 21.87 -28.87 -22.27
CA GLY A 549 22.81 -27.73 -22.32
C GLY A 549 22.23 -26.45 -22.93
N TYR A 550 20.90 -26.34 -23.04
CA TYR A 550 20.23 -25.10 -23.43
C TYR A 550 19.88 -24.28 -22.19
N SER A 551 19.95 -22.96 -22.30
CA SER A 551 19.48 -22.01 -21.28
C SER A 551 18.30 -21.21 -21.82
N LEU A 552 17.31 -20.93 -20.97
CA LEU A 552 16.19 -20.05 -21.28
C LEU A 552 16.73 -18.63 -21.53
N THR A 553 16.50 -18.12 -22.72
CA THR A 553 16.97 -16.79 -23.13
C THR A 553 15.86 -15.78 -23.26
N ASP A 554 14.61 -16.21 -23.48
CA ASP A 554 13.44 -15.33 -23.47
C ASP A 554 12.16 -16.08 -23.07
N LEU A 555 11.23 -15.35 -22.48
CA LEU A 555 9.95 -15.88 -22.00
C LEU A 555 8.88 -14.80 -22.09
N THR A 556 7.71 -15.14 -22.61
CA THR A 556 6.57 -14.23 -22.65
C THR A 556 5.24 -14.97 -22.52
N TRP A 557 4.21 -14.25 -22.09
CA TRP A 557 2.82 -14.70 -22.04
C TRP A 557 1.94 -13.82 -22.93
N GLY A 558 1.12 -14.44 -23.77
CA GLY A 558 0.12 -13.74 -24.57
C GLY A 558 -0.78 -14.69 -25.35
N HIS A 559 -2.01 -14.28 -25.66
CA HIS A 559 -3.04 -15.14 -26.31
C HIS A 559 -3.24 -16.49 -25.60
N ASP A 560 -3.26 -16.47 -24.27
CA ASP A 560 -3.42 -17.67 -23.44
C ASP A 560 -2.33 -18.74 -23.67
N LYS A 561 -1.16 -18.34 -24.16
CA LYS A 561 -0.01 -19.22 -24.44
C LYS A 561 1.29 -18.65 -23.91
N TRP A 562 2.14 -19.56 -23.43
CA TRP A 562 3.55 -19.29 -23.18
C TRP A 562 4.31 -19.37 -24.47
N THR A 563 5.28 -18.47 -24.67
CA THR A 563 6.33 -18.65 -25.67
C THR A 563 7.67 -18.63 -24.95
N VAL A 564 8.38 -19.75 -25.04
CA VAL A 564 9.68 -19.98 -24.39
C VAL A 564 10.74 -20.10 -25.46
N VAL A 565 11.83 -19.33 -25.35
CA VAL A 565 13.01 -19.42 -26.21
C VAL A 565 14.17 -19.94 -25.37
N MET A 566 14.87 -20.93 -25.88
CA MET A 566 16.08 -21.46 -25.26
C MET A 566 17.21 -21.53 -26.29
N ALA A 567 18.42 -21.20 -25.85
CA ALA A 567 19.61 -21.23 -26.70
C ALA A 567 20.73 -22.02 -26.01
N MET A 568 21.52 -22.72 -26.81
CA MET A 568 22.79 -23.30 -26.34
C MET A 568 23.81 -22.15 -26.18
N ASP A 569 24.12 -21.80 -24.94
CA ASP A 569 25.02 -20.69 -24.60
C ASP A 569 25.89 -21.08 -23.38
N ASP A 570 27.19 -21.28 -23.62
CA ASP A 570 28.16 -21.67 -22.59
C ASP A 570 28.36 -20.58 -21.51
N ALA A 571 27.80 -19.37 -21.72
CA ALA A 571 27.98 -18.20 -20.86
C ALA A 571 26.84 -17.99 -19.83
N LEU A 572 25.76 -18.78 -19.85
CA LEU A 572 24.66 -18.65 -18.90
C LEU A 572 24.79 -19.72 -17.80
N GLY A 573 24.87 -19.27 -16.53
CA GLY A 573 24.92 -20.15 -15.36
C GLY A 573 23.58 -20.82 -15.06
N GLY A 574 23.44 -21.41 -13.87
CA GLY A 574 22.20 -22.10 -13.48
C GLY A 574 20.96 -21.20 -13.56
N GLN A 575 19.79 -21.77 -13.84
CA GLN A 575 18.52 -21.03 -13.92
C GLN A 575 17.45 -21.63 -13.01
N ARG A 576 16.57 -20.75 -12.49
CA ARG A 576 15.45 -21.10 -11.60
C ARG A 576 14.19 -20.39 -12.05
N LEU A 577 13.06 -21.09 -11.99
CA LEU A 577 11.75 -20.54 -12.27
C LEU A 577 10.87 -20.58 -11.04
N ARG A 578 10.07 -19.53 -10.83
CA ARG A 578 9.08 -19.41 -9.75
C ARG A 578 7.78 -18.83 -10.28
N PHE A 579 6.68 -19.48 -9.93
CA PHE A 579 5.33 -18.97 -10.10
C PHE A 579 4.88 -18.35 -8.78
N SER A 580 4.28 -17.18 -8.84
CA SER A 580 3.73 -16.48 -7.68
C SER A 580 2.39 -15.84 -8.08
N GLU A 581 1.41 -15.82 -7.17
CA GLU A 581 0.12 -15.15 -7.43
C GLU A 581 0.27 -13.62 -7.42
N GLU A 582 1.13 -13.12 -6.54
CA GLU A 582 1.50 -11.71 -6.42
C GLU A 582 2.90 -11.43 -6.97
N PHE A 583 3.28 -10.16 -7.05
CA PHE A 583 4.61 -9.77 -7.51
C PHE A 583 5.70 -10.36 -6.59
N PRO A 584 6.68 -11.10 -7.13
CA PRO A 584 7.53 -12.02 -6.35
C PRO A 584 8.68 -11.33 -5.60
N LYS A 585 8.39 -10.41 -4.67
CA LYS A 585 9.41 -9.61 -3.96
C LYS A 585 10.33 -10.48 -3.10
N ASP A 586 9.77 -11.44 -2.40
CA ASP A 586 10.51 -12.28 -1.45
C ASP A 586 11.34 -13.32 -2.19
N GLU A 587 10.83 -13.85 -3.30
CA GLU A 587 11.58 -14.77 -4.17
C GLU A 587 12.74 -14.07 -4.88
N ILE A 588 12.60 -12.79 -5.24
CA ILE A 588 13.72 -12.00 -5.78
C ILE A 588 14.82 -11.85 -4.72
N LYS A 589 14.47 -11.46 -3.48
CA LYS A 589 15.46 -11.31 -2.39
C LYS A 589 16.14 -12.65 -2.09
N ALA A 590 15.37 -13.73 -1.98
CA ALA A 590 15.91 -15.06 -1.76
C ALA A 590 16.82 -15.54 -2.91
N ALA A 591 16.51 -15.17 -4.16
CA ALA A 591 17.38 -15.46 -5.29
C ALA A 591 18.74 -14.75 -5.15
N TRP A 592 18.75 -13.47 -4.73
CA TRP A 592 19.99 -12.71 -4.52
C TRP A 592 20.88 -13.31 -3.43
N ASP A 593 20.30 -13.78 -2.33
CA ASP A 593 21.04 -14.45 -1.24
C ASP A 593 21.78 -15.72 -1.72
N GLU A 594 21.30 -16.32 -2.81
CA GLU A 594 21.88 -17.52 -3.42
C GLU A 594 22.70 -17.24 -4.69
N ASN A 595 23.05 -15.97 -4.95
CA ASN A 595 23.78 -15.53 -6.15
C ASN A 595 23.03 -15.76 -7.49
N TYR A 596 21.70 -15.73 -7.44
CA TYR A 596 20.84 -15.70 -8.62
C TYR A 596 20.25 -14.31 -8.80
N PHE A 597 20.27 -13.81 -10.03
CA PHE A 597 19.76 -12.49 -10.37
C PHE A 597 18.54 -12.61 -11.28
N VAL A 598 17.63 -11.67 -11.16
CA VAL A 598 16.45 -11.56 -12.03
C VAL A 598 16.92 -11.41 -13.47
N ASP A 599 16.52 -12.36 -14.32
CA ASP A 599 16.77 -12.34 -15.77
C ASP A 599 15.48 -12.06 -16.55
N ARG A 600 14.34 -12.58 -16.09
CA ARG A 600 13.00 -12.26 -16.63
C ARG A 600 11.94 -12.16 -15.55
N ILE A 601 10.99 -11.24 -15.75
CA ILE A 601 9.74 -11.18 -14.99
C ILE A 601 8.58 -11.02 -15.97
N VAL A 602 7.64 -11.95 -15.94
CA VAL A 602 6.49 -11.98 -16.85
C VAL A 602 5.21 -12.11 -16.04
N ALA A 603 4.21 -11.24 -16.28
CA ALA A 603 2.87 -11.46 -15.74
C ALA A 603 1.99 -12.21 -16.74
N PHE A 604 1.09 -13.01 -16.19
CA PHE A 604 0.09 -13.78 -16.91
C PHE A 604 -1.25 -13.74 -16.17
N ASP A 605 -2.29 -14.39 -16.71
CA ASP A 605 -3.67 -14.21 -16.24
C ASP A 605 -3.92 -14.60 -14.77
N SER A 606 -3.06 -15.43 -14.19
CA SER A 606 -3.18 -15.89 -12.81
C SER A 606 -1.91 -15.68 -11.97
N GLY A 607 -1.03 -14.74 -12.36
CA GLY A 607 0.10 -14.34 -11.51
C GLY A 607 1.35 -13.89 -12.26
N TRP A 608 2.50 -14.15 -11.64
CA TRP A 608 3.83 -13.75 -12.08
C TRP A 608 4.77 -14.93 -12.22
N MET A 609 5.64 -14.85 -13.23
CA MET A 609 6.71 -15.79 -13.50
C MET A 609 8.05 -15.08 -13.38
N LEU A 610 8.85 -15.51 -12.41
CA LEU A 610 10.22 -15.07 -12.22
C LEU A 610 11.18 -16.11 -12.80
N VAL A 611 12.08 -15.67 -13.69
CA VAL A 611 13.27 -16.42 -14.08
C VAL A 611 14.50 -15.75 -13.46
N ALA A 612 15.16 -16.48 -12.56
CA ALA A 612 16.41 -16.05 -11.95
C ALA A 612 17.58 -16.88 -12.52
N THR A 613 18.66 -16.22 -12.89
CA THR A 613 19.85 -16.83 -13.52
C THR A 613 21.10 -16.46 -12.73
N GLU A 614 22.00 -17.42 -12.57
CA GLU A 614 23.32 -17.19 -11.97
C GLU A 614 24.15 -16.27 -12.88
N ARG A 615 24.67 -15.19 -12.30
CA ARG A 615 25.42 -14.14 -13.01
C ARG A 615 26.55 -13.61 -12.11
N ASP A 616 27.55 -13.02 -12.73
CA ASP A 616 28.63 -12.29 -12.03
C ASP A 616 28.27 -10.81 -11.81
N TYR A 617 27.00 -10.51 -11.52
CA TYR A 617 26.58 -9.14 -11.22
C TYR A 617 27.07 -8.75 -9.82
N THR A 618 27.47 -7.49 -9.66
CA THR A 618 27.95 -6.97 -8.37
C THR A 618 26.81 -6.43 -7.50
N GLY A 619 25.62 -6.29 -8.08
CA GLY A 619 24.42 -5.83 -7.41
C GLY A 619 23.26 -5.78 -8.39
N GLN A 620 22.04 -5.92 -7.87
CA GLN A 620 20.81 -5.75 -8.64
C GLN A 620 19.77 -5.08 -7.76
N SER A 621 18.94 -4.25 -8.37
CA SER A 621 17.81 -3.58 -7.74
C SER A 621 16.58 -3.73 -8.64
N TRP A 622 15.39 -3.63 -8.06
CA TRP A 622 14.16 -3.52 -8.83
C TRP A 622 13.30 -2.36 -8.35
N VAL A 623 12.32 -2.01 -9.16
CA VAL A 623 11.26 -1.09 -8.80
C VAL A 623 9.95 -1.44 -9.46
N THR A 624 8.87 -1.09 -8.78
CA THR A 624 7.53 -1.03 -9.35
C THR A 624 7.06 0.43 -9.41
N ARG A 625 6.48 0.83 -10.54
CA ARG A 625 5.89 2.16 -10.74
C ARG A 625 4.56 2.03 -11.47
N ASP A 626 3.60 2.88 -11.16
CA ASP A 626 2.40 2.97 -11.99
C ASP A 626 2.76 3.56 -13.36
N THR A 627 3.54 4.65 -13.35
CA THR A 627 4.07 5.33 -14.55
C THR A 627 5.59 5.44 -14.53
N LEU A 628 6.25 5.32 -15.69
CA LEU A 628 7.69 5.61 -15.82
C LEU A 628 7.95 7.03 -16.31
N ASP A 629 8.88 7.72 -15.65
CA ASP A 629 9.45 8.97 -16.13
C ASP A 629 10.83 8.73 -16.78
N LYS A 630 11.04 9.30 -17.97
CA LYS A 630 12.26 9.05 -18.74
C LYS A 630 13.51 9.61 -18.04
N ALA A 631 13.40 10.71 -17.31
CA ALA A 631 14.53 11.28 -16.59
C ALA A 631 14.91 10.42 -15.37
N GLU A 632 13.92 9.92 -14.62
CA GLU A 632 14.12 8.94 -13.53
C GLU A 632 14.81 7.68 -14.06
N VAL A 633 14.28 7.08 -15.13
CA VAL A 633 14.84 5.87 -15.75
C VAL A 633 16.30 6.09 -16.16
N MET A 634 16.60 7.24 -16.77
CA MET A 634 17.97 7.58 -17.15
C MET A 634 18.87 7.86 -15.94
N SER A 635 18.34 8.33 -14.80
CA SER A 635 19.12 8.47 -13.55
C SER A 635 19.49 7.12 -12.98
N ARG A 636 18.54 6.20 -12.93
CA ARG A 636 18.78 4.85 -12.41
C ARG A 636 19.75 4.05 -13.25
N ILE A 637 19.75 4.24 -14.58
CA ILE A 637 20.82 3.68 -15.43
C ILE A 637 22.22 4.13 -14.97
N ARG A 638 22.36 5.36 -14.48
CA ARG A 638 23.64 5.92 -14.01
C ARG A 638 24.00 5.45 -12.60
N GLU A 639 23.02 5.43 -11.70
CA GLU A 639 23.22 5.17 -10.26
C GLU A 639 23.19 3.67 -9.92
N GLU A 640 22.25 2.93 -10.50
CA GLU A 640 21.95 1.54 -10.14
C GLU A 640 22.44 0.53 -11.17
N GLY A 641 23.07 0.99 -12.25
CA GLY A 641 23.58 0.15 -13.34
C GLY A 641 22.56 -0.06 -14.45
N ALA A 642 22.92 -0.90 -15.42
CA ALA A 642 22.15 -1.04 -16.65
C ALA A 642 20.78 -1.70 -16.37
N ILE A 643 19.74 -1.22 -17.05
CA ILE A 643 18.45 -1.90 -17.13
C ILE A 643 18.66 -3.25 -17.78
N THR A 644 18.47 -4.29 -16.98
CA THR A 644 18.52 -5.69 -17.38
C THR A 644 17.15 -6.34 -17.33
N GLU A 645 16.11 -5.67 -16.85
CA GLU A 645 14.74 -6.10 -17.13
C GLU A 645 13.81 -4.90 -17.16
N LEU A 646 12.88 -4.92 -18.10
CA LEU A 646 11.80 -3.96 -18.20
C LEU A 646 10.55 -4.68 -18.67
N ALA A 647 9.53 -4.69 -17.83
CA ALA A 647 8.23 -5.26 -18.14
C ALA A 647 7.14 -4.29 -17.70
N PHE A 648 6.00 -4.35 -18.36
CA PHE A 648 4.77 -3.73 -17.86
C PHE A 648 3.75 -4.83 -17.63
N ALA A 649 3.27 -4.91 -16.40
CA ALA A 649 2.53 -6.05 -15.94
C ALA A 649 1.67 -5.67 -14.73
N ASP A 650 0.42 -6.16 -14.70
CA ASP A 650 -0.56 -5.83 -13.66
C ASP A 650 -0.75 -4.32 -13.41
N GLY A 651 -0.65 -3.50 -14.47
CA GLY A 651 -0.79 -2.06 -14.36
C GLY A 651 0.39 -1.34 -13.71
N SER A 652 1.51 -2.05 -13.49
CA SER A 652 2.74 -1.45 -12.99
C SER A 652 3.91 -1.81 -13.91
N TRP A 653 4.78 -0.84 -14.11
CA TRP A 653 6.11 -1.03 -14.66
C TRP A 653 7.00 -1.72 -13.66
N VAL A 654 7.65 -2.79 -14.08
CA VAL A 654 8.73 -3.46 -13.35
C VAL A 654 10.02 -3.15 -14.08
N MET A 655 10.94 -2.49 -13.40
CA MET A 655 12.26 -2.20 -13.93
C MET A 655 13.32 -2.78 -12.99
N VAL A 656 14.28 -3.49 -13.57
CA VAL A 656 15.39 -4.11 -12.86
C VAL A 656 16.70 -3.57 -13.41
N ASN A 657 17.53 -3.05 -12.52
CA ASN A 657 18.85 -2.51 -12.82
C ASN A 657 19.92 -3.44 -12.24
N SER A 658 20.94 -3.76 -13.02
CA SER A 658 22.04 -4.61 -12.57
C SER A 658 23.40 -3.95 -12.78
N GLN A 659 24.16 -3.90 -11.69
CA GLN A 659 25.56 -3.48 -11.65
C GLN A 659 26.48 -4.64 -12.04
N GLY A 660 27.60 -4.31 -12.69
CA GLY A 660 28.54 -5.32 -13.17
C GLY A 660 28.11 -6.03 -14.47
N SER A 661 26.95 -5.70 -15.04
CA SER A 661 26.53 -6.25 -16.33
C SER A 661 27.43 -5.78 -17.49
N ASP A 662 27.47 -6.58 -18.57
CA ASP A 662 28.18 -6.25 -19.81
C ASP A 662 27.48 -5.18 -20.65
N LEU A 663 26.26 -4.80 -20.30
CA LEU A 663 25.49 -3.78 -21.01
C LEU A 663 26.03 -2.39 -20.66
N ARG A 664 26.39 -1.62 -21.69
CA ARG A 664 26.99 -0.29 -21.59
C ARG A 664 26.26 0.70 -22.50
N ASP A 665 26.39 1.98 -22.18
CA ASP A 665 25.89 3.08 -23.01
C ASP A 665 24.40 2.87 -23.38
N GLN A 666 23.51 2.77 -22.38
CA GLN A 666 22.10 2.55 -22.67
C GLN A 666 21.42 3.82 -23.20
N LYS A 667 20.51 3.65 -24.15
CA LYS A 667 19.62 4.69 -24.67
C LYS A 667 18.18 4.21 -24.52
N VAL A 668 17.31 5.09 -24.05
CA VAL A 668 15.89 4.79 -23.88
C VAL A 668 15.10 5.65 -24.86
N GLU A 669 14.20 5.03 -25.61
CA GLU A 669 13.24 5.71 -26.47
C GLU A 669 11.82 5.35 -26.08
N THR A 670 10.93 6.33 -26.21
CA THR A 670 9.52 6.16 -25.90
C THR A 670 8.67 6.66 -27.05
N ASP A 671 7.60 5.94 -27.37
CA ASP A 671 6.69 6.30 -28.47
C ASP A 671 5.30 5.72 -28.19
N THR A 672 4.24 6.39 -28.63
CA THR A 672 2.86 5.88 -28.53
C THR A 672 2.56 4.84 -29.61
N SER A 673 3.34 4.86 -30.69
CA SER A 673 3.34 3.88 -31.77
C SER A 673 4.54 2.95 -31.66
N PHE A 674 4.49 1.79 -32.32
CA PHE A 674 5.60 0.85 -32.30
C PHE A 674 6.90 1.52 -32.80
N PRO A 675 8.01 1.51 -32.02
CA PRO A 675 9.17 2.37 -32.25
C PRO A 675 10.12 1.84 -33.34
N GLU A 676 9.60 1.40 -34.50
CA GLU A 676 10.39 0.84 -35.59
C GLU A 676 11.52 1.78 -36.07
N THR A 677 11.20 3.08 -36.21
CA THR A 677 12.16 4.10 -36.65
C THR A 677 13.32 4.25 -35.67
N ALA A 678 13.04 4.25 -34.38
CA ALA A 678 14.06 4.31 -33.33
C ALA A 678 14.93 3.06 -33.34
N ILE A 679 14.31 1.88 -33.45
CA ILE A 679 14.99 0.59 -33.53
C ILE A 679 15.99 0.57 -34.70
N ARG A 680 15.56 0.94 -35.91
CA ARG A 680 16.43 1.01 -37.09
C ARG A 680 17.54 2.06 -36.96
N THR A 681 17.25 3.18 -36.31
CA THR A 681 18.21 4.28 -36.12
C THR A 681 19.33 3.89 -35.17
N TRP A 682 18.99 3.32 -34.02
CA TRP A 682 19.97 2.91 -33.02
C TRP A 682 20.79 1.69 -33.44
N SER A 683 20.19 0.75 -34.18
CA SER A 683 20.91 -0.36 -34.82
C SER A 683 22.01 0.12 -35.77
N LYS A 684 21.72 1.08 -36.66
CA LYS A 684 22.73 1.70 -37.54
C LYS A 684 23.86 2.40 -36.79
N ARG A 685 23.62 2.80 -35.53
CA ARG A 685 24.61 3.44 -34.65
C ARG A 685 25.37 2.44 -33.78
N GLY A 686 25.18 1.13 -34.01
CA GLY A 686 25.86 0.06 -33.30
C GLY A 686 25.28 -0.27 -31.93
N TYR A 687 24.04 0.10 -31.65
CA TYR A 687 23.33 -0.30 -30.43
C TYR A 687 22.40 -1.47 -30.73
N ALA A 688 22.33 -2.42 -29.79
CA ALA A 688 21.36 -3.50 -29.82
C ALA A 688 20.10 -3.11 -29.05
N LEU A 689 18.92 -3.46 -29.56
CA LEU A 689 17.72 -3.46 -28.74
C LEU A 689 17.90 -4.53 -27.67
N THR A 690 17.78 -4.14 -26.40
CA THR A 690 18.01 -5.02 -25.25
C THR A 690 16.74 -5.23 -24.45
N ARG A 691 15.90 -4.22 -24.29
CA ARG A 691 14.56 -4.38 -23.70
C ARG A 691 13.53 -3.62 -24.52
N LEU A 692 12.33 -4.17 -24.56
CA LEU A 692 11.18 -3.57 -25.20
C LEU A 692 9.97 -3.96 -24.37
N ALA A 693 9.20 -2.97 -23.95
CA ALA A 693 7.97 -3.18 -23.18
C ALA A 693 6.92 -2.15 -23.62
N TYR A 694 5.65 -2.51 -23.49
CA TYR A 694 4.53 -1.62 -23.76
C TYR A 694 3.59 -1.59 -22.57
N GLY A 695 3.30 -0.38 -22.10
CA GLY A 695 2.43 -0.14 -20.96
C GLY A 695 1.85 1.26 -21.02
N GLU A 696 0.65 1.44 -20.47
CA GLU A 696 -0.02 2.75 -20.37
C GLU A 696 -0.10 3.54 -21.70
N GLY A 697 -0.26 2.84 -22.83
CA GLY A 697 -0.33 3.50 -24.13
C GLY A 697 1.03 3.89 -24.73
N VAL A 698 2.15 3.54 -24.09
CA VAL A 698 3.50 3.95 -24.47
C VAL A 698 4.46 2.76 -24.55
N TRP A 699 5.21 2.71 -25.65
CA TRP A 699 6.35 1.84 -25.83
C TRP A 699 7.58 2.38 -25.11
N TRP A 700 8.33 1.49 -24.48
CA TRP A 700 9.64 1.75 -23.93
C TRP A 700 10.66 0.81 -24.57
N ALA A 701 11.60 1.38 -25.32
CA ALA A 701 12.66 0.64 -26.00
C ALA A 701 14.03 1.03 -25.40
N VAL A 702 14.74 0.04 -24.86
CA VAL A 702 16.08 0.21 -24.28
C VAL A 702 17.11 -0.39 -25.23
N PHE A 703 18.03 0.45 -25.69
CA PHE A 703 19.14 0.10 -26.57
C PHE A 703 20.44 0.09 -25.78
N SER A 704 21.39 -0.80 -26.07
CA SER A 704 22.68 -0.88 -25.36
C SER A 704 23.81 -1.36 -26.27
N LYS A 705 25.06 -1.06 -25.88
CA LYS A 705 26.28 -1.68 -26.41
C LYS A 705 26.77 -2.79 -25.46
N SER A 706 27.52 -3.76 -25.94
CA SER A 706 28.25 -4.72 -25.07
C SER A 706 29.53 -5.25 -25.73
N ASN A 707 30.46 -5.75 -24.90
CA ASN A 707 31.76 -6.27 -25.35
C ASN A 707 31.70 -7.59 -26.15
N GLY A 708 30.54 -8.26 -26.20
CA GLY A 708 30.30 -9.48 -27.00
C GLY A 708 29.21 -9.32 -28.07
N LEU A 709 28.51 -8.20 -28.06
CA LEU A 709 27.44 -7.88 -28.99
C LEU A 709 28.00 -7.05 -30.14
N GLY A 710 28.50 -7.71 -31.20
CA GLY A 710 28.72 -7.04 -32.48
C GLY A 710 27.45 -6.32 -32.94
N ALA A 711 27.60 -5.24 -33.72
CA ALA A 711 26.50 -4.44 -34.25
C ALA A 711 25.39 -5.36 -34.77
N SER A 712 24.26 -5.40 -34.08
CA SER A 712 23.14 -6.22 -34.48
C SER A 712 22.45 -5.55 -35.66
N ASP A 713 22.51 -6.20 -36.82
CA ASP A 713 21.60 -5.90 -37.92
C ASP A 713 20.20 -6.30 -37.46
N ILE A 714 19.37 -5.30 -37.17
CA ILE A 714 17.94 -5.52 -36.92
C ILE A 714 17.25 -5.56 -38.28
N PHE A 715 16.82 -6.76 -38.69
CA PHE A 715 16.28 -7.01 -40.03
C PHE A 715 14.79 -6.67 -40.15
N SER A 716 13.99 -7.06 -39.16
CA SER A 716 12.54 -6.86 -39.16
C SER A 716 12.01 -6.58 -37.76
N ALA A 717 11.03 -5.69 -37.69
CA ALA A 717 10.32 -5.34 -36.47
C ALA A 717 8.84 -5.27 -36.88
N ASN A 718 8.07 -6.31 -36.57
CA ASN A 718 6.68 -6.42 -36.98
C ASN A 718 5.76 -6.32 -35.78
N LEU A 719 4.68 -5.57 -35.97
CA LEU A 719 3.57 -5.48 -35.05
C LEU A 719 2.49 -6.48 -35.47
N LEU A 720 2.29 -7.56 -34.73
CA LEU A 720 1.37 -8.63 -35.11
C LEU A 720 0.04 -8.50 -34.36
N THR A 721 -1.04 -8.14 -35.07
CA THR A 721 -2.41 -8.06 -34.52
C THR A 721 -3.28 -9.23 -35.00
N GLY A 722 -4.21 -9.70 -34.16
CA GLY A 722 -5.25 -10.68 -34.52
C GLY A 722 -4.72 -11.96 -35.20
N GLU A 723 -5.18 -12.24 -36.43
CA GLU A 723 -4.75 -13.39 -37.24
C GLU A 723 -3.24 -13.42 -37.55
N GLY A 724 -2.54 -12.29 -37.43
CA GLY A 724 -1.08 -12.20 -37.61
C GLY A 724 -0.29 -13.03 -36.59
N VAL A 725 -0.84 -13.28 -35.40
CA VAL A 725 -0.23 -14.14 -34.37
C VAL A 725 -0.21 -15.61 -34.79
N ALA A 726 -1.20 -16.09 -35.56
CA ALA A 726 -1.14 -17.44 -36.14
C ALA A 726 -0.02 -17.58 -37.20
N SER A 727 0.51 -16.45 -37.71
CA SER A 727 1.69 -16.43 -38.58
C SER A 727 3.01 -16.25 -37.82
N LEU A 728 2.98 -16.05 -36.48
CA LEU A 728 4.15 -15.84 -35.62
C LEU A 728 5.12 -17.01 -35.73
N GLU A 729 4.62 -18.25 -35.58
CA GLU A 729 5.43 -19.47 -35.76
C GLU A 729 6.09 -19.50 -37.14
N ARG A 730 5.36 -19.11 -38.20
CA ARG A 730 5.90 -19.11 -39.57
C ARG A 730 6.98 -18.05 -39.76
N GLN A 731 6.83 -16.85 -39.19
CA GLN A 731 7.85 -15.79 -39.26
C GLN A 731 9.08 -16.09 -38.40
N ILE A 732 8.91 -16.73 -37.24
CA ILE A 732 10.01 -17.24 -36.42
C ILE A 732 10.80 -18.29 -37.21
N LEU A 733 10.10 -19.25 -37.81
CA LEU A 733 10.71 -20.32 -38.61
C LEU A 733 11.41 -19.80 -39.87
N ASP A 734 10.79 -18.87 -40.62
CA ASP A 734 11.41 -18.25 -41.81
C ASP A 734 12.67 -17.43 -41.44
N GLY A 735 12.67 -16.77 -40.29
CA GLY A 735 13.85 -16.08 -39.75
C GLY A 735 14.98 -17.06 -39.44
N TRP A 736 14.68 -18.20 -38.84
CA TRP A 736 15.69 -19.19 -38.47
C TRP A 736 16.27 -19.93 -39.68
N GLU A 737 15.45 -20.23 -40.70
CA GLU A 737 15.92 -20.82 -41.96
C GLU A 737 16.91 -19.92 -42.73
N THR A 738 16.84 -18.61 -42.48
CA THR A 738 17.73 -17.61 -43.07
C THR A 738 18.93 -17.24 -42.19
N GLY A 739 19.15 -17.98 -41.09
CA GLY A 739 20.31 -17.82 -40.19
C GLY A 739 20.14 -16.76 -39.10
N MET A 740 18.91 -16.43 -38.72
CA MET A 740 18.59 -15.51 -37.62
C MET A 740 18.43 -16.30 -36.31
N HIS A 741 18.99 -15.80 -35.20
CA HIS A 741 19.19 -16.59 -33.98
C HIS A 741 19.04 -15.76 -32.69
N SER A 742 18.18 -14.73 -32.65
CA SER A 742 17.64 -14.25 -31.38
C SER A 742 16.31 -13.52 -31.60
N LEU A 743 15.31 -13.86 -30.80
CA LEU A 743 13.99 -13.24 -30.79
C LEU A 743 13.82 -12.47 -29.48
N TYR A 744 13.45 -11.20 -29.56
CA TYR A 744 12.88 -10.48 -28.41
C TYR A 744 11.36 -10.49 -28.55
N PHE A 745 10.68 -10.96 -27.51
CA PHE A 745 9.23 -10.84 -27.39
C PHE A 745 8.87 -9.80 -26.33
N SER A 746 8.22 -8.71 -26.75
CA SER A 746 7.47 -7.86 -25.81
C SER A 746 6.01 -8.29 -25.88
N GLN A 747 5.40 -8.51 -24.72
CA GLN A 747 3.94 -8.46 -24.61
C GLN A 747 3.51 -7.04 -24.93
N VAL A 748 2.50 -6.89 -25.77
CA VAL A 748 1.93 -5.59 -26.12
C VAL A 748 0.43 -5.72 -25.95
N VAL A 749 -0.15 -5.12 -24.92
CA VAL A 749 -1.60 -5.01 -24.85
C VAL A 749 -1.99 -3.78 -25.66
N ILE A 750 -2.14 -3.88 -26.98
CA ILE A 750 -2.57 -2.71 -27.76
C ILE A 750 -4.03 -2.44 -27.45
N ASP A 751 -4.26 -1.25 -26.89
CA ASP A 751 -5.56 -0.62 -26.82
C ASP A 751 -6.03 -0.35 -28.25
N GLU A 752 -7.06 -1.07 -28.73
CA GLU A 752 -7.65 -0.85 -30.05
C GLU A 752 -8.73 0.26 -30.03
N LYS A 753 -8.67 1.19 -29.07
CA LYS A 753 -9.48 2.41 -29.05
C LYS A 753 -8.69 3.68 -29.33
#